data_AF-A0A5N6VAG2-F1
#
_entry.id   AF-A0A5N6VAG2-F1
#
_cell.length_a   1.000
_cell.length_b   1.000
_cell.length_c   1.000
_cell.angle_alpha   90.00
_cell.angle_beta   90.00
_cell.angle_gamma   90.00
#
_symmetry.space_group_name_H-M   'P 1'
#
loop_
_entity.id
_entity.type
_entity.pdbx_description
1 polymer ?
#
loop_
_entity_poly.entity_id
_entity_poly.type
_entity_poly.pdbx_seq_one_letter_code
_entity_poly.pdbx_strand_id
1 'polypeptide(L)'
;MNIILGNHPKIQDWVASVGANKHYAIRGDLCEKWDLGAGLEALRGIFISVRAATARLLLNVQVKYIACYQEGPLIHVIKEYQRGYHDVNSLRRFLMKLKVRVTHIQRKNKRGEIVPRIKTIAGLATTNDGVSQANPPRVARHGAGPKEVEFFLEAPGQQPSQSVSSGAKGKKGRKPTKAGPAQAGRYISVADFFRQTYGTSTDSNMPVINVGTTENPSYLPVEVCEVEPGQPARAKLSPYQTRNMLYFAVRPPPENATSIVTTGTRLLGLSPQSPTLENFGIQPGCSLITVPGRVLPAPNVYYKDASGQSQKSVSVKPQFGSWNMRSIRFSTTTNLSAWTWLVINVDGPKPPFTRPEELYNALRGFTANLNEMGVAAQRAMEGETITVNKNNFESEITAAVGRLMNKKPSLILSVLPFSDADYYNCIKRACDLTHGVRNINVLAEKFRVANAQYFANVGLKVNLKLGGANQVLDPKELGIIGQGKTMLVGMDVTHPSPGSSANAPSVAGMVTSVDASLSQWPAEIRVQRSREEMIQDLSDMLKAHLKRWARSHKNAYPDNIIVYRDGVSEGQYELVVQKELPLLKNACKETYSATATKQGLPRISIAIVGKRHNTRFYPTREGDADRSSNPSNGTIVDRGITEARNWDFYLQAHTALKGTARPAHYFTVWDEIFCRQRPSPPYQNSADILEALTHHMCYLFGRATKAVSICPPAYYADLVCTRARCYLSNAFEPSPAGSVATGSGPGLKVGNADVQIHPRVQDTMFYI
;
A
#
# COMPACT_ATOMS: atom_id res chain seq x y z
N MET A 1 4.47 -26.02 14.29
CA MET A 1 4.41 -24.93 15.29
C MET A 1 3.30 -23.90 15.06
N ASN A 2 3.27 -23.11 13.97
CA ASN A 2 2.21 -22.12 13.73
C ASN A 2 0.78 -22.70 13.81
N ILE A 3 0.58 -23.92 13.29
CA ILE A 3 -0.71 -24.63 13.36
C ILE A 3 -1.10 -24.92 14.82
N ILE A 4 -0.15 -25.38 15.63
CA ILE A 4 -0.36 -25.76 17.04
C ILE A 4 -0.72 -24.54 17.88
N LEU A 5 0.10 -23.49 17.82
CA LEU A 5 -0.11 -22.24 18.58
C LEU A 5 -1.30 -21.42 18.10
N GLY A 6 -1.72 -21.59 16.85
CA GLY A 6 -2.93 -20.97 16.32
C GLY A 6 -4.19 -21.83 16.42
N ASN A 7 -4.12 -23.01 17.07
CA ASN A 7 -5.26 -23.93 17.12
C ASN A 7 -6.38 -23.41 18.02
N HIS A 8 -6.05 -23.04 19.26
CA HIS A 8 -7.03 -22.60 20.26
C HIS A 8 -7.98 -21.53 19.72
N PRO A 9 -7.51 -20.37 19.22
CA PRO A 9 -8.42 -19.34 18.70
C PRO A 9 -9.22 -19.77 17.46
N LYS A 10 -8.82 -20.80 16.71
CA LYS A 10 -9.53 -21.25 15.51
C LYS A 10 -10.72 -22.16 15.81
N ILE A 11 -10.73 -22.80 16.98
CA ILE A 11 -11.80 -23.72 17.39
C ILE A 11 -12.84 -23.06 18.29
N GLN A 12 -12.61 -21.81 18.72
CA GLN A 12 -13.57 -21.04 19.51
C GLN A 12 -14.64 -20.41 18.61
N ASP A 13 -15.91 -20.50 19.00
CA ASP A 13 -17.05 -19.89 18.31
C ASP A 13 -17.13 -18.36 18.52
N TRP A 14 -16.49 -17.85 19.57
CA TRP A 14 -16.39 -16.42 19.90
C TRP A 14 -15.18 -15.72 19.27
N VAL A 15 -14.43 -16.39 18.39
CA VAL A 15 -13.27 -15.83 17.68
C VAL A 15 -13.43 -15.94 16.16
N ALA A 16 -13.30 -14.81 15.47
CA ALA A 16 -13.14 -14.77 14.02
C ALA A 16 -11.66 -14.84 13.64
N SER A 17 -11.30 -15.84 12.84
CA SER A 17 -9.93 -16.02 12.34
C SER A 17 -9.82 -15.60 10.87
N VAL A 18 -8.86 -14.73 10.56
CA VAL A 18 -8.61 -14.22 9.21
C VAL A 18 -7.25 -14.68 8.70
N GLY A 19 -7.28 -15.58 7.71
CA GLY A 19 -6.10 -16.30 7.27
C GLY A 19 -5.58 -17.23 8.37
N ALA A 20 -4.30 -17.57 8.31
CA ALA A 20 -3.72 -18.56 9.22
C ALA A 20 -3.43 -18.03 10.64
N ASN A 21 -3.24 -16.71 10.78
CA ASN A 21 -2.43 -16.13 11.84
C ASN A 21 -3.06 -14.90 12.53
N LYS A 22 -4.27 -14.47 12.16
CA LYS A 22 -4.93 -13.31 12.76
C LYS A 22 -6.24 -13.75 13.39
N HIS A 23 -6.43 -13.38 14.64
CA HIS A 23 -7.54 -13.82 15.47
C HIS A 23 -8.18 -12.60 16.13
N TYR A 24 -9.50 -12.50 16.07
CA TYR A 24 -10.27 -11.37 16.56
C TYR A 24 -11.40 -11.91 17.43
N ALA A 25 -11.46 -11.53 18.70
CA ALA A 25 -12.62 -11.82 19.52
C ALA A 25 -13.82 -11.06 18.95
N ILE A 26 -14.92 -11.78 18.70
CA ILE A 26 -16.17 -11.23 18.17
C ILE A 26 -17.26 -11.16 19.23
N ARG A 27 -17.10 -11.91 20.33
CA ARG A 27 -18.03 -11.96 21.48
C ARG A 27 -17.25 -12.08 22.78
N GLY A 28 -17.95 -11.88 23.90
CA GLY A 28 -17.37 -11.98 25.24
C GLY A 28 -16.58 -10.74 25.65
N ASP A 29 -15.91 -10.84 26.79
CA ASP A 29 -15.18 -9.76 27.45
C ASP A 29 -13.90 -9.34 26.70
N LEU A 30 -13.39 -10.21 25.82
CA LEU A 30 -12.22 -9.92 24.98
C LEU A 30 -12.57 -9.16 23.68
N CYS A 31 -13.85 -8.97 23.37
CA CYS A 31 -14.29 -8.30 22.14
C CYS A 31 -14.09 -6.79 22.24
N GLU A 32 -13.23 -6.26 21.38
CA GLU A 32 -12.94 -4.83 21.28
C GLU A 32 -13.31 -4.32 19.89
N LYS A 33 -14.36 -3.50 19.79
CA LYS A 33 -14.92 -3.02 18.52
C LYS A 33 -15.20 -1.52 18.48
N TRP A 34 -15.30 -0.97 17.27
CA TRP A 34 -15.57 0.45 17.03
C TRP A 34 -16.41 0.67 15.77
N ASP A 35 -17.45 1.49 15.82
CA ASP A 35 -18.30 1.76 14.65
C ASP A 35 -17.58 2.64 13.61
N LEU A 36 -17.53 2.19 12.36
CA LEU A 36 -16.97 2.94 11.23
C LEU A 36 -18.06 3.64 10.41
N GLY A 37 -19.33 3.28 10.59
CA GLY A 37 -20.46 3.70 9.77
C GLY A 37 -20.58 2.95 8.45
N ALA A 38 -21.72 3.12 7.78
CA ALA A 38 -22.08 2.43 6.53
C ALA A 38 -22.10 0.89 6.66
N GLY A 39 -22.59 0.39 7.81
CA GLY A 39 -22.70 -1.03 8.10
C GLY A 39 -21.36 -1.73 8.37
N LEU A 40 -20.30 -0.96 8.67
CA LEU A 40 -18.97 -1.47 8.98
C LEU A 40 -18.56 -1.14 10.42
N GLU A 41 -17.78 -2.03 11.02
CA GLU A 41 -17.14 -1.86 12.31
C GLU A 41 -15.65 -2.25 12.23
N ALA A 42 -14.83 -1.71 13.11
CA ALA A 42 -13.45 -2.13 13.31
C ALA A 42 -13.38 -3.13 14.46
N LEU A 43 -12.63 -4.22 14.30
CA LEU A 43 -12.29 -5.16 15.36
C LEU A 43 -10.80 -5.08 15.68
N ARG A 44 -10.46 -5.16 16.96
CA ARG A 44 -9.09 -5.34 17.45
C ARG A 44 -8.86 -6.83 17.75
N GLY A 45 -7.68 -7.30 17.41
CA GLY A 45 -7.30 -8.69 17.58
C GLY A 45 -5.79 -8.83 17.59
N ILE A 46 -5.34 -10.05 17.39
CA ILE A 46 -3.94 -10.43 17.56
C ILE A 46 -3.47 -11.21 16.34
N PHE A 47 -2.27 -10.87 15.88
CA PHE A 47 -1.48 -11.68 14.96
C PHE A 47 -0.52 -12.58 15.74
N ILE A 48 -0.32 -13.79 15.25
CA ILE A 48 0.70 -14.72 15.75
C ILE A 48 1.60 -15.26 14.64
N SER A 49 2.87 -15.46 14.97
CA SER A 49 3.75 -16.33 14.18
C SER A 49 4.88 -16.85 15.04
N VAL A 50 5.25 -18.11 14.84
CA VAL A 50 6.43 -18.72 15.42
C VAL A 50 7.63 -18.43 14.52
N ARG A 51 8.72 -17.98 15.13
CA ARG A 51 10.00 -17.68 14.47
C ARG A 51 11.14 -18.40 15.17
N ALA A 52 12.13 -18.82 14.40
CA ALA A 52 13.39 -19.26 14.97
C ALA A 52 14.20 -18.03 15.39
N ALA A 53 14.95 -18.18 16.48
CA ALA A 53 15.99 -17.27 16.91
C ALA A 53 17.15 -18.10 17.44
N THR A 54 18.29 -17.46 17.68
CA THR A 54 19.47 -18.14 18.22
C THR A 54 19.11 -18.89 19.51
N ALA A 55 19.25 -20.23 19.47
CA ALA A 55 18.99 -21.16 20.58
C ALA A 55 17.55 -21.22 21.13
N ARG A 56 16.53 -20.66 20.45
CA ARG A 56 15.13 -20.72 20.92
C ARG A 56 14.09 -20.49 19.82
N LEU A 57 12.85 -20.88 20.08
CA LEU A 57 11.68 -20.49 19.29
C LEU A 57 10.99 -19.30 19.95
N LEU A 58 10.59 -18.33 19.14
CA LEU A 58 9.86 -17.14 19.58
C LEU A 58 8.44 -17.15 19.05
N LEU A 59 7.47 -16.90 19.92
CA LEU A 59 6.11 -16.58 19.53
C LEU A 59 5.98 -15.07 19.35
N ASN A 60 5.98 -14.62 18.11
CA ASN A 60 5.75 -13.22 17.77
C ASN A 60 4.26 -12.92 17.81
N VAL A 61 3.85 -12.08 18.76
CA VAL A 61 2.46 -11.66 18.98
C VAL A 61 2.34 -10.16 18.74
N GLN A 62 1.35 -9.73 17.94
CA GLN A 62 1.18 -8.32 17.63
C GLN A 62 -0.29 -7.92 17.50
N VAL A 63 -0.69 -6.79 18.09
CA VAL A 63 -2.05 -6.23 17.94
C VAL A 63 -2.34 -5.90 16.47
N LYS A 64 -3.53 -6.32 16.01
CA LYS A 64 -4.06 -6.09 14.66
C LYS A 64 -5.44 -5.49 14.70
N TYR A 65 -5.79 -4.86 13.60
CA TYR A 65 -7.09 -4.24 13.38
C TYR A 65 -7.63 -4.71 12.03
N ILE A 66 -8.96 -4.78 11.92
CA ILE A 66 -9.63 -5.12 10.67
C ILE A 66 -10.98 -4.41 10.61
N ALA A 67 -11.39 -3.99 9.41
CA ALA A 67 -12.75 -3.54 9.17
C ALA A 67 -13.60 -4.75 8.77
N CYS A 68 -14.72 -4.95 9.46
CA CYS A 68 -15.68 -6.02 9.24
C CYS A 68 -17.07 -5.44 8.99
N TYR A 69 -17.95 -6.24 8.39
CA TYR A 69 -19.38 -5.93 8.37
C TYR A 69 -19.95 -6.07 9.78
N GLN A 70 -20.87 -5.18 10.14
CA GLN A 70 -21.64 -5.30 11.37
C GLN A 70 -22.48 -6.59 11.33
N GLU A 71 -22.54 -7.32 12.45
CA GLU A 71 -23.38 -8.51 12.57
C GLU A 71 -24.87 -8.15 12.69
N GLY A 72 -25.74 -9.09 12.32
CA GLY A 72 -27.20 -8.94 12.44
C GLY A 72 -27.93 -8.84 11.10
N PRO A 73 -29.16 -8.30 11.06
CA PRO A 73 -29.98 -8.31 9.85
C PRO A 73 -29.30 -7.63 8.66
N LEU A 74 -29.23 -8.31 7.52
CA LEU A 74 -28.60 -7.79 6.30
C LEU A 74 -29.25 -6.46 5.85
N ILE A 75 -30.56 -6.33 6.07
CA ILE A 75 -31.31 -5.10 5.78
C ILE A 75 -30.72 -3.86 6.48
N HIS A 76 -30.20 -4.00 7.71
CA HIS A 76 -29.57 -2.88 8.41
C HIS A 76 -28.25 -2.48 7.77
N VAL A 77 -27.40 -3.45 7.42
CA VAL A 77 -26.13 -3.20 6.73
C VAL A 77 -26.36 -2.50 5.38
N ILE A 78 -27.38 -2.92 4.63
CA ILE A 78 -27.76 -2.29 3.37
C ILE A 78 -28.26 -0.86 3.58
N LYS A 79 -29.18 -0.64 4.54
CA LYS A 79 -29.72 0.69 4.86
C LYS A 79 -28.63 1.65 5.29
N GLU A 80 -27.73 1.24 6.20
CA GLU A 80 -26.60 2.06 6.64
C GLU A 80 -25.67 2.42 5.48
N TYR A 81 -25.38 1.46 4.59
CA TYR A 81 -24.57 1.72 3.41
C TYR A 81 -25.24 2.73 2.47
N GLN A 82 -26.55 2.58 2.22
CA GLN A 82 -27.33 3.44 1.32
C GLN A 82 -27.63 4.85 1.87
N ARG A 83 -27.35 5.14 3.15
CA ARG A 83 -27.38 6.52 3.65
C ARG A 83 -26.39 7.43 2.91
N GLY A 84 -25.31 6.86 2.35
CA GLY A 84 -24.48 7.54 1.37
C GLY A 84 -25.08 7.41 -0.04
N TYR A 85 -25.00 8.47 -0.86
CA TYR A 85 -25.41 8.44 -2.26
C TYR A 85 -24.57 7.42 -3.06
N HIS A 86 -25.05 6.18 -3.13
CA HIS A 86 -24.39 5.06 -3.80
C HIS A 86 -25.33 4.38 -4.78
N ASP A 87 -24.80 4.07 -5.97
CA ASP A 87 -25.55 3.34 -6.99
C ASP A 87 -25.66 1.83 -6.67
N VAL A 88 -26.55 1.14 -7.38
CA VAL A 88 -26.78 -0.30 -7.24
C VAL A 88 -25.50 -1.12 -7.48
N ASN A 89 -24.64 -0.67 -8.40
CA ASN A 89 -23.37 -1.35 -8.69
C ASN A 89 -22.37 -1.27 -7.53
N SER A 90 -22.34 -0.15 -6.81
CA SER A 90 -21.53 0.02 -5.60
C SER A 90 -22.06 -0.86 -4.47
N LEU A 91 -23.38 -0.93 -4.30
CA LEU A 91 -23.99 -1.84 -3.32
C LEU A 91 -23.69 -3.30 -3.64
N ARG A 92 -23.82 -3.73 -4.90
CA ARG A 92 -23.44 -5.07 -5.35
C ARG A 92 -21.99 -5.38 -4.97
N ARG A 93 -21.05 -4.49 -5.30
CA ARG A 93 -19.62 -4.67 -4.98
C ARG A 93 -19.38 -4.74 -3.47
N PHE A 94 -20.12 -3.95 -2.69
CA PHE A 94 -20.04 -3.95 -1.24
C PHE A 94 -20.53 -5.26 -0.62
N LEU A 95 -21.60 -5.88 -1.15
CA LEU A 95 -22.16 -7.13 -0.60
C LEU A 95 -21.53 -8.40 -1.16
N MET A 96 -20.84 -8.32 -2.30
CA MET A 96 -20.30 -9.50 -2.98
C MET A 96 -19.32 -10.28 -2.08
N LYS A 97 -19.49 -11.60 -2.02
CA LYS A 97 -18.75 -12.54 -1.16
C LYS A 97 -19.03 -12.43 0.34
N LEU A 98 -19.93 -11.56 0.77
CA LEU A 98 -20.45 -11.57 2.13
C LEU A 98 -21.20 -12.89 2.39
N LYS A 99 -20.98 -13.51 3.53
CA LYS A 99 -21.73 -14.68 3.95
C LYS A 99 -22.89 -14.25 4.85
N VAL A 100 -24.04 -14.85 4.63
CA VAL A 100 -25.25 -14.63 5.43
C VAL A 100 -25.81 -15.96 5.90
N ARG A 101 -26.21 -16.00 7.16
CA ARG A 101 -27.04 -17.06 7.72
C ARG A 101 -28.47 -16.83 7.27
N VAL A 102 -29.08 -17.91 6.80
CA VAL A 102 -30.45 -17.90 6.30
C VAL A 102 -31.40 -18.35 7.40
N THR A 103 -32.45 -17.57 7.68
CA THR A 103 -33.32 -17.77 8.85
C THR A 103 -34.64 -18.49 8.56
N HIS A 104 -35.15 -18.42 7.32
CA HIS A 104 -36.46 -18.99 6.95
C HIS A 104 -36.50 -20.52 6.86
N ILE A 105 -35.35 -21.20 6.82
CA ILE A 105 -35.27 -22.68 6.85
C ILE A 105 -34.37 -23.09 8.02
N GLN A 106 -34.95 -23.75 9.00
CA GLN A 106 -34.21 -24.37 10.11
C GLN A 106 -34.05 -25.87 9.85
N ARG A 107 -32.80 -26.34 9.78
CA ARG A 107 -32.49 -27.78 9.75
C ARG A 107 -31.93 -28.18 11.10
N LYS A 108 -32.37 -29.32 11.62
CA LYS A 108 -31.82 -29.93 12.82
C LYS A 108 -30.94 -31.12 12.45
N ASN A 109 -29.81 -31.29 13.13
CA ASN A 109 -29.00 -32.50 12.99
C ASN A 109 -29.65 -33.68 13.73
N LYS A 110 -29.03 -34.87 13.68
CA LYS A 110 -29.52 -36.07 14.38
C LYS A 110 -29.62 -35.91 15.91
N ARG A 111 -28.95 -34.89 16.49
CA ARG A 111 -28.95 -34.55 17.91
C ARG A 111 -29.99 -33.47 18.25
N GLY A 112 -30.78 -33.00 17.28
CA GLY A 112 -31.79 -31.96 17.47
C GLY A 112 -31.25 -30.52 17.44
N GLU A 113 -29.94 -30.32 17.23
CA GLU A 113 -29.31 -29.01 17.21
C GLU A 113 -29.56 -28.31 15.86
N ILE A 114 -29.84 -27.01 15.90
CA ILE A 114 -30.05 -26.21 14.69
C ILE A 114 -28.71 -26.08 13.95
N VAL A 115 -28.70 -26.51 12.69
CA VAL A 115 -27.55 -26.35 11.80
C VAL A 115 -27.72 -25.05 11.01
N PRO A 116 -26.89 -24.02 11.27
CA PRO A 116 -27.01 -22.76 10.56
C PRO A 116 -26.72 -22.96 9.07
N ARG A 117 -27.64 -22.49 8.22
CA ARG A 117 -27.48 -22.54 6.77
C ARG A 117 -26.85 -21.25 6.27
N ILE A 118 -25.55 -21.32 5.96
CA ILE A 118 -24.80 -20.17 5.48
C ILE A 118 -24.82 -20.14 3.94
N LYS A 119 -25.08 -18.97 3.37
CA LYS A 119 -25.04 -18.68 1.94
C LYS A 119 -24.06 -17.55 1.66
N THR A 120 -23.40 -17.58 0.52
CA THR A 120 -22.51 -16.49 0.07
C THR A 120 -23.22 -15.68 -0.98
N ILE A 121 -23.25 -14.37 -0.82
CA ILE A 121 -23.85 -13.44 -1.78
C ILE A 121 -22.97 -13.41 -3.04
N ALA A 122 -23.52 -13.86 -4.17
CA ALA A 122 -22.88 -13.76 -5.48
C ALA A 122 -23.13 -12.40 -6.13
N GLY A 123 -24.29 -11.80 -5.87
CA GLY A 123 -24.65 -10.47 -6.36
C GLY A 123 -26.06 -10.06 -5.95
N LEU A 124 -26.58 -9.07 -6.66
CA LEU A 124 -27.99 -8.70 -6.63
C LEU A 124 -28.69 -9.33 -7.83
N ALA A 125 -30.00 -9.56 -7.73
CA ALA A 125 -30.79 -10.04 -8.86
C ALA A 125 -30.60 -9.13 -10.08
N THR A 126 -30.39 -9.73 -11.26
CA THR A 126 -30.13 -8.99 -12.49
C THR A 126 -30.86 -9.61 -13.69
N THR A 127 -31.07 -8.81 -14.74
CA THR A 127 -31.75 -9.23 -15.98
C THR A 127 -31.04 -10.37 -16.72
N ASN A 128 -29.75 -10.59 -16.42
CA ASN A 128 -28.93 -11.64 -17.02
C ASN A 128 -29.01 -12.98 -16.27
N ASP A 129 -29.71 -13.04 -15.14
CA ASP A 129 -29.80 -14.24 -14.33
C ASP A 129 -30.68 -15.31 -15.02
N GLY A 130 -30.14 -16.51 -15.18
CA GLY A 130 -30.84 -17.69 -15.67
C GLY A 130 -31.20 -17.67 -17.16
N VAL A 131 -30.60 -16.79 -17.98
CA VAL A 131 -30.92 -16.65 -19.42
C VAL A 131 -30.85 -17.97 -20.20
N SER A 132 -29.99 -18.90 -19.78
CA SER A 132 -29.84 -20.22 -20.41
C SER A 132 -30.84 -21.29 -19.91
N GLN A 133 -31.71 -20.96 -18.94
CA GLN A 133 -32.69 -21.90 -18.39
C GLN A 133 -33.92 -21.99 -19.29
N ALA A 134 -34.59 -23.15 -19.29
CA ALA A 134 -35.83 -23.34 -20.06
C ALA A 134 -36.95 -22.37 -19.62
N ASN A 135 -37.00 -22.05 -18.32
CA ASN A 135 -37.91 -21.08 -17.75
C ASN A 135 -37.09 -20.04 -16.95
N PRO A 136 -36.48 -19.05 -17.63
CA PRO A 136 -35.59 -18.08 -16.99
C PRO A 136 -36.35 -17.19 -16.00
N PRO A 137 -35.75 -16.78 -14.87
CA PRO A 137 -36.33 -15.78 -13.99
C PRO A 137 -36.65 -14.47 -14.72
N ARG A 138 -37.71 -13.78 -14.28
CA ARG A 138 -38.08 -12.45 -14.80
C ARG A 138 -37.64 -11.42 -13.77
N VAL A 139 -36.63 -10.63 -14.12
CA VAL A 139 -36.06 -9.58 -13.26
C VAL A 139 -36.23 -8.25 -13.97
N ALA A 140 -36.95 -7.30 -13.36
CA ALA A 140 -37.28 -6.04 -14.03
C ALA A 140 -36.05 -5.14 -14.31
N ARG A 141 -35.07 -5.13 -13.40
CA ARG A 141 -33.85 -4.31 -13.48
C ARG A 141 -32.75 -4.88 -12.58
N HIS A 142 -31.51 -4.44 -12.77
CA HIS A 142 -30.44 -4.79 -11.83
C HIS A 142 -30.75 -4.24 -10.43
N GLY A 143 -30.69 -5.10 -9.41
CA GLY A 143 -31.06 -4.75 -8.04
C GLY A 143 -32.57 -4.54 -7.86
N ALA A 144 -33.40 -5.28 -8.59
CA ALA A 144 -34.86 -5.24 -8.45
C ALA A 144 -35.32 -5.75 -7.08
N GLY A 145 -36.47 -5.26 -6.62
CA GLY A 145 -37.07 -5.64 -5.36
C GLY A 145 -37.86 -6.96 -5.41
N PRO A 146 -38.29 -7.52 -4.27
CA PRO A 146 -38.98 -8.81 -4.16
C PRO A 146 -40.24 -8.98 -5.01
N LYS A 147 -40.95 -7.88 -5.32
CA LYS A 147 -42.13 -7.88 -6.22
C LYS A 147 -41.77 -7.86 -7.70
N GLU A 148 -40.56 -7.41 -8.01
CA GLU A 148 -40.04 -7.21 -9.37
C GLU A 148 -39.14 -8.38 -9.84
N VAL A 149 -38.97 -9.40 -9.00
CA VAL A 149 -38.22 -10.62 -9.29
C VAL A 149 -39.17 -11.81 -9.20
N GLU A 150 -39.39 -12.47 -10.34
CA GLU A 150 -40.19 -13.70 -10.43
C GLU A 150 -39.32 -14.88 -10.86
N PHE A 151 -39.64 -16.06 -10.34
CA PHE A 151 -39.04 -17.31 -10.77
C PHE A 151 -40.12 -18.35 -11.07
N PHE A 152 -39.79 -19.33 -11.90
CA PHE A 152 -40.72 -20.40 -12.24
C PHE A 152 -40.77 -21.45 -11.12
N LEU A 153 -41.95 -21.65 -10.55
CA LEU A 153 -42.23 -22.67 -9.55
C LEU A 153 -42.87 -23.89 -10.22
N GLU A 154 -42.14 -25.00 -10.25
CA GLU A 154 -42.62 -26.29 -10.74
C GLU A 154 -43.73 -26.85 -9.84
N ALA A 155 -44.60 -27.68 -10.42
CA ALA A 155 -45.69 -28.28 -9.67
C ALA A 155 -45.21 -29.43 -8.76
N PRO A 156 -45.91 -29.71 -7.65
CA PRO A 156 -45.54 -30.79 -6.74
C PRO A 156 -45.49 -32.15 -7.48
N GLY A 157 -44.30 -32.75 -7.60
CA GLY A 157 -44.11 -34.08 -8.19
C GLY A 157 -43.26 -34.14 -9.47
N GLN A 158 -42.83 -33.01 -10.04
CA GLN A 158 -41.79 -33.00 -11.07
C GLN A 158 -40.41 -32.95 -10.40
N GLN A 159 -39.60 -34.00 -10.59
CA GLN A 159 -38.18 -33.97 -10.22
C GLN A 159 -37.38 -33.28 -11.33
N PRO A 160 -36.30 -32.54 -11.00
CA PRO A 160 -35.47 -31.88 -12.00
C PRO A 160 -34.79 -32.92 -12.90
N SER A 161 -34.73 -32.65 -14.21
CA SER A 161 -33.92 -33.38 -15.17
C SER A 161 -32.44 -33.22 -14.81
N GLN A 162 -31.92 -34.13 -13.99
CA GLN A 162 -30.48 -34.30 -13.86
C GLN A 162 -29.90 -34.75 -15.21
N SER A 163 -28.81 -34.10 -15.57
CA SER A 163 -27.93 -34.48 -16.66
C SER A 163 -27.57 -35.96 -16.59
N VAL A 164 -27.62 -36.58 -17.77
CA VAL A 164 -27.37 -38.00 -18.03
C VAL A 164 -26.07 -38.48 -17.38
N SER A 165 -26.18 -39.42 -16.44
CA SER A 165 -25.12 -40.38 -16.15
C SER A 165 -25.74 -41.79 -16.07
N SER A 166 -25.13 -42.68 -16.81
CA SER A 166 -25.56 -44.06 -17.07
C SER A 166 -25.34 -44.97 -15.85
N GLY A 167 -26.35 -45.77 -15.50
CA GLY A 167 -26.12 -47.05 -14.82
C GLY A 167 -27.21 -47.52 -13.86
N ALA A 168 -27.74 -48.71 -14.18
CA ALA A 168 -28.32 -49.73 -13.29
C ALA A 168 -29.84 -49.94 -13.31
N LYS A 169 -30.20 -51.20 -13.60
CA LYS A 169 -31.53 -51.80 -13.72
C LYS A 169 -32.13 -52.13 -12.34
N GLY A 170 -33.46 -51.98 -12.22
CA GLY A 170 -34.32 -53.00 -11.59
C GLY A 170 -35.19 -52.57 -10.40
N LYS A 171 -36.52 -52.50 -10.59
CA LYS A 171 -37.53 -53.46 -10.05
C LYS A 171 -38.95 -52.89 -10.24
N LYS A 172 -39.88 -53.76 -10.68
CA LYS A 172 -41.31 -53.48 -10.88
C LYS A 172 -42.02 -53.26 -9.55
N GLY A 173 -42.83 -52.20 -9.43
CA GLY A 173 -43.74 -51.96 -8.32
C GLY A 173 -44.95 -51.10 -8.74
N ARG A 174 -46.15 -51.66 -8.49
CA ARG A 174 -47.53 -51.13 -8.50
C ARG A 174 -47.85 -49.76 -9.15
N LYS A 175 -48.83 -49.78 -10.08
CA LYS A 175 -49.58 -48.63 -10.59
C LYS A 175 -50.19 -47.79 -9.45
N PRO A 176 -50.02 -46.46 -9.44
CA PRO A 176 -50.94 -45.56 -8.76
C PRO A 176 -52.09 -45.12 -9.69
N THR A 177 -53.20 -44.83 -9.04
CA THR A 177 -54.46 -44.27 -9.51
C THR A 177 -54.32 -42.95 -10.27
N LYS A 178 -55.21 -42.71 -11.25
CA LYS A 178 -55.35 -41.45 -12.01
C LYS A 178 -55.41 -40.25 -11.05
N ALA A 179 -54.34 -39.46 -11.01
CA ALA A 179 -54.41 -38.07 -10.57
C ALA A 179 -54.88 -37.21 -11.76
N GLY A 180 -55.71 -36.19 -11.49
CA GLY A 180 -56.13 -35.21 -12.50
C GLY A 180 -54.95 -34.48 -13.15
N PRO A 181 -55.17 -33.65 -14.18
CA PRO A 181 -54.09 -32.99 -14.90
C PRO A 181 -53.17 -32.28 -13.92
N ALA A 182 -51.86 -32.58 -13.99
CA ALA A 182 -50.86 -31.92 -13.17
C ALA A 182 -51.00 -30.40 -13.34
N GLN A 183 -51.08 -29.65 -12.23
CA GLN A 183 -51.03 -28.19 -12.31
C GLN A 183 -49.78 -27.81 -13.11
N ALA A 184 -49.93 -26.97 -14.13
CA ALA A 184 -48.78 -26.44 -14.85
C ALA A 184 -47.96 -25.57 -13.88
N GLY A 185 -46.63 -25.64 -13.96
CA GLY A 185 -45.76 -24.72 -13.21
C GLY A 185 -46.10 -23.26 -13.53
N ARG A 186 -45.84 -22.36 -12.58
CA ARG A 186 -46.21 -20.93 -12.71
C ARG A 186 -45.07 -20.01 -12.30
N TYR A 187 -45.03 -18.81 -12.87
CA TYR A 187 -44.19 -17.74 -12.34
C TYR A 187 -44.79 -17.21 -11.04
N ILE A 188 -43.93 -16.96 -10.06
CA ILE A 188 -44.30 -16.37 -8.78
C ILE A 188 -43.22 -15.36 -8.37
N SER A 189 -43.64 -14.22 -7.83
CA SER A 189 -42.71 -13.22 -7.30
C SER A 189 -42.01 -13.75 -6.03
N VAL A 190 -40.78 -13.28 -5.77
CA VAL A 190 -40.06 -13.60 -4.53
C VAL A 190 -40.89 -13.17 -3.31
N ALA A 191 -41.54 -12.01 -3.37
CA ALA A 191 -42.42 -11.52 -2.32
C ALA A 191 -43.59 -12.49 -2.03
N ASP A 192 -44.30 -12.92 -3.08
CA ASP A 192 -45.46 -13.80 -2.93
C ASP A 192 -45.07 -15.19 -2.48
N PHE A 193 -43.97 -15.74 -3.01
CA PHE A 193 -43.47 -17.03 -2.60
C PHE A 193 -43.09 -17.06 -1.12
N PHE A 194 -42.35 -16.06 -0.64
CA PHE A 194 -41.94 -16.00 0.77
C PHE A 194 -43.11 -15.72 1.71
N ARG A 195 -44.08 -14.92 1.29
CA ARG A 195 -45.33 -14.70 2.04
C ARG A 195 -46.17 -15.98 2.13
N GLN A 196 -46.39 -16.68 1.01
CA GLN A 196 -47.21 -17.89 0.96
C GLN A 196 -46.56 -19.08 1.66
N THR A 197 -45.24 -19.25 1.52
CA THR A 197 -44.53 -20.46 1.99
C THR A 197 -44.01 -20.31 3.41
N TYR A 198 -43.54 -19.12 3.79
CA TYR A 198 -42.83 -18.89 5.05
C TYR A 198 -43.47 -17.79 5.90
N GLY A 199 -44.60 -17.21 5.49
CA GLY A 199 -45.26 -16.11 6.23
C GLY A 199 -44.41 -14.84 6.35
N THR A 200 -43.39 -14.67 5.50
CA THR A 200 -42.44 -13.56 5.61
C THR A 200 -42.93 -12.35 4.80
N SER A 201 -42.99 -11.17 5.43
CA SER A 201 -43.25 -9.90 4.76
C SER A 201 -41.94 -9.29 4.25
N THR A 202 -41.92 -8.82 3.00
CA THR A 202 -40.72 -8.27 2.34
C THR A 202 -40.88 -6.79 2.00
N ASP A 203 -39.85 -5.98 2.23
CA ASP A 203 -39.80 -4.57 1.82
C ASP A 203 -39.58 -4.47 0.30
N SER A 204 -40.50 -3.79 -0.38
CA SER A 204 -40.45 -3.66 -1.85
C SER A 204 -39.29 -2.78 -2.33
N ASN A 205 -38.74 -1.93 -1.46
CA ASN A 205 -37.62 -1.04 -1.79
C ASN A 205 -36.25 -1.70 -1.57
N MET A 206 -36.19 -2.87 -0.94
CA MET A 206 -34.95 -3.61 -0.73
C MET A 206 -34.63 -4.47 -1.96
N PRO A 207 -33.35 -4.61 -2.34
CA PRO A 207 -32.98 -5.48 -3.46
C PRO A 207 -33.08 -6.96 -3.07
N VAL A 208 -33.39 -7.82 -4.03
CA VAL A 208 -33.23 -9.27 -3.87
C VAL A 208 -31.76 -9.66 -4.09
N ILE A 209 -31.21 -10.47 -3.20
CA ILE A 209 -29.84 -10.99 -3.34
C ILE A 209 -29.84 -12.30 -4.11
N ASN A 210 -28.82 -12.50 -4.95
CA ASN A 210 -28.54 -13.78 -5.60
C ASN A 210 -27.42 -14.49 -4.83
N VAL A 211 -27.70 -15.70 -4.33
CA VAL A 211 -26.76 -16.58 -3.62
C VAL A 211 -26.40 -17.85 -4.41
N GLY A 212 -26.82 -17.91 -5.67
CA GLY A 212 -26.46 -18.93 -6.66
C GLY A 212 -25.38 -18.42 -7.62
N THR A 213 -25.45 -18.82 -8.89
CA THR A 213 -24.65 -18.25 -9.97
C THR A 213 -25.53 -17.44 -10.91
N THR A 214 -24.96 -16.77 -11.92
CA THR A 214 -25.76 -16.10 -12.94
C THR A 214 -26.48 -17.11 -13.82
N GLU A 215 -25.90 -18.27 -14.09
CA GLU A 215 -26.51 -19.34 -14.89
C GLU A 215 -27.60 -20.10 -14.10
N ASN A 216 -27.36 -20.28 -12.80
CA ASN A 216 -28.26 -20.96 -11.86
C ASN A 216 -28.54 -20.07 -10.64
N PRO A 217 -29.37 -19.03 -10.80
CA PRO A 217 -29.65 -18.07 -9.74
C PRO A 217 -30.45 -18.69 -8.60
N SER A 218 -30.21 -18.20 -7.39
CA SER A 218 -30.96 -18.56 -6.19
C SER A 218 -31.23 -17.30 -5.40
N TYR A 219 -32.50 -16.92 -5.31
CA TYR A 219 -32.91 -15.63 -4.76
C TYR A 219 -33.30 -15.73 -3.29
N LEU A 220 -32.84 -14.75 -2.50
CA LEU A 220 -33.30 -14.54 -1.14
C LEU A 220 -33.69 -13.06 -0.94
N PRO A 221 -34.85 -12.77 -0.29
CA PRO A 221 -35.11 -11.45 0.22
C PRO A 221 -34.15 -11.15 1.39
N VAL A 222 -33.84 -9.87 1.63
CA VAL A 222 -32.83 -9.47 2.63
C VAL A 222 -33.29 -9.73 4.07
N GLU A 223 -34.60 -9.81 4.29
CA GLU A 223 -35.26 -10.02 5.57
C GLU A 223 -34.97 -11.40 6.17
N VAL A 224 -34.63 -12.38 5.34
CA VAL A 224 -34.31 -13.74 5.79
C VAL A 224 -32.80 -14.00 5.88
N CYS A 225 -32.00 -12.93 5.87
CA CYS A 225 -30.55 -12.98 5.81
C CYS A 225 -29.93 -12.22 6.99
N GLU A 226 -29.07 -12.91 7.76
CA GLU A 226 -28.31 -12.34 8.86
C GLU A 226 -26.80 -12.41 8.56
N VAL A 227 -26.10 -11.30 8.75
CA VAL A 227 -24.66 -11.20 8.60
C VAL A 227 -23.97 -11.80 9.82
N GLU A 228 -23.10 -12.77 9.59
CA GLU A 228 -22.26 -13.34 10.65
C GLU A 228 -21.13 -12.37 11.05
N PRO A 229 -20.76 -12.30 12.33
CA PRO A 229 -19.72 -11.40 12.84
C PRO A 229 -18.32 -11.71 12.26
N GLY A 230 -17.43 -10.71 12.34
CA GLY A 230 -16.01 -10.89 12.03
C GLY A 230 -15.66 -11.10 10.56
N GLN A 231 -16.61 -10.84 9.65
CA GLN A 231 -16.39 -10.96 8.21
C GLN A 231 -15.69 -9.71 7.66
N PRO A 232 -14.47 -9.82 7.08
CA PRO A 232 -13.73 -8.65 6.62
C PRO A 232 -14.40 -7.93 5.44
N ALA A 233 -14.50 -6.61 5.56
CA ALA A 233 -14.87 -5.74 4.45
C ALA A 233 -13.73 -5.68 3.43
N ARG A 234 -14.04 -5.98 2.17
CA ARG A 234 -13.06 -5.93 1.07
C ARG A 234 -13.05 -4.58 0.33
N ALA A 235 -14.06 -3.76 0.58
CA ALA A 235 -14.18 -2.43 0.00
C ALA A 235 -13.11 -1.49 0.58
N LYS A 236 -12.65 -0.55 -0.25
CA LYS A 236 -11.80 0.55 0.21
C LYS A 236 -12.61 1.42 1.17
N LEU A 237 -12.06 1.64 2.37
CA LEU A 237 -12.69 2.52 3.35
C LEU A 237 -12.74 3.96 2.82
N SER A 238 -13.83 4.67 3.12
CA SER A 238 -13.95 6.10 2.85
C SER A 238 -12.94 6.91 3.69
N PRO A 239 -12.66 8.18 3.35
CA PRO A 239 -11.81 9.04 4.20
C PRO A 239 -12.33 9.15 5.64
N TYR A 240 -13.65 9.21 5.82
CA TYR A 240 -14.29 9.24 7.14
C TYR A 240 -14.04 7.93 7.92
N GLN A 241 -14.30 6.78 7.30
CA GLN A 241 -14.05 5.46 7.89
C GLN A 241 -12.58 5.25 8.20
N THR A 242 -11.68 5.68 7.31
CA THR A 242 -10.23 5.61 7.51
C THR A 242 -9.80 6.41 8.73
N ARG A 243 -10.35 7.63 8.90
CA ARG A 243 -10.10 8.45 10.09
C ARG A 243 -10.57 7.77 11.38
N ASN A 244 -11.77 7.20 11.38
CA ASN A 244 -12.31 6.51 12.56
C ASN A 244 -11.52 5.23 12.88
N MET A 245 -11.12 4.47 11.86
CA MET A 245 -10.19 3.34 12.02
C MET A 245 -8.87 3.78 12.66
N LEU A 246 -8.32 4.93 12.25
CA LEU A 246 -7.10 5.47 12.87
C LEU A 246 -7.32 5.86 14.33
N TYR A 247 -8.45 6.46 14.69
CA TYR A 247 -8.76 6.76 16.09
C TYR A 247 -8.81 5.51 16.96
N PHE A 248 -9.36 4.41 16.43
CA PHE A 248 -9.43 3.15 17.14
C PHE A 248 -8.08 2.40 17.21
N ALA A 249 -7.23 2.53 16.19
CA ALA A 249 -6.02 1.72 16.01
C ALA A 249 -4.73 2.37 16.55
N VAL A 250 -4.66 3.69 16.62
CA VAL A 250 -3.45 4.41 17.06
C VAL A 250 -3.32 4.31 18.57
N ARG A 251 -2.36 3.50 19.03
CA ARG A 251 -2.06 3.31 20.46
C ARG A 251 -0.57 3.45 20.77
N PRO A 252 -0.20 4.07 21.90
CA PRO A 252 1.18 4.13 22.34
C PRO A 252 1.72 2.73 22.68
N PRO A 253 3.05 2.57 22.76
CA PRO A 253 3.67 1.26 23.00
C PRO A 253 3.21 0.53 24.28
N PRO A 254 3.09 1.17 25.47
CA PRO A 254 2.67 0.48 26.69
C PRO A 254 1.29 -0.17 26.56
N GLU A 255 0.35 0.53 25.93
CA GLU A 255 -1.00 0.04 25.66
C GLU A 255 -1.02 -1.24 24.81
N ASN A 256 -0.19 -1.28 23.76
CA ASN A 256 -0.07 -2.48 22.92
C ASN A 256 0.65 -3.61 23.67
N ALA A 257 1.68 -3.30 24.45
CA ALA A 257 2.40 -4.29 25.27
C ALA A 257 1.45 -4.96 26.28
N THR A 258 0.65 -4.17 27.00
CA THR A 258 -0.38 -4.66 27.93
C THR A 258 -1.37 -5.56 27.22
N SER A 259 -1.97 -5.13 26.10
CA SER A 259 -2.93 -5.98 25.36
C SER A 259 -2.32 -7.29 24.86
N ILE A 260 -1.02 -7.33 24.54
CA ILE A 260 -0.35 -8.57 24.14
C ILE A 260 -0.27 -9.56 25.30
N VAL A 261 0.12 -9.10 26.49
CA VAL A 261 0.31 -9.97 27.67
C VAL A 261 -0.98 -10.28 28.43
N THR A 262 -2.05 -9.50 28.24
CA THR A 262 -3.38 -9.72 28.85
C THR A 262 -4.36 -10.36 27.88
N THR A 263 -5.02 -9.56 27.03
CA THR A 263 -6.01 -10.02 26.05
C THR A 263 -5.42 -11.06 25.11
N GLY A 264 -4.18 -10.86 24.66
CA GLY A 264 -3.51 -11.74 23.71
C GLY A 264 -3.20 -13.12 24.26
N THR A 265 -2.72 -13.24 25.50
CA THR A 265 -2.42 -14.55 26.12
C THR A 265 -3.69 -15.37 26.31
N ARG A 266 -4.80 -14.72 26.72
CA ARG A 266 -6.11 -15.35 26.83
C ARG A 266 -6.70 -15.76 25.47
N LEU A 267 -6.70 -14.84 24.50
CA LEU A 267 -7.23 -15.09 23.15
C LEU A 267 -6.53 -16.28 22.46
N LEU A 268 -5.24 -16.44 22.70
CA LEU A 268 -4.42 -17.48 22.09
C LEU A 268 -4.41 -18.79 22.90
N GLY A 269 -5.05 -18.84 24.06
CA GLY A 269 -5.03 -20.00 24.95
C GLY A 269 -3.64 -20.31 25.49
N LEU A 270 -2.84 -19.27 25.77
CA LEU A 270 -1.55 -19.38 26.44
C LEU A 270 -1.73 -19.37 27.97
N SER A 271 -2.67 -18.57 28.46
CA SER A 271 -3.05 -18.50 29.89
C SER A 271 -4.56 -18.22 30.04
N PRO A 272 -5.34 -19.15 30.62
CA PRO A 272 -4.94 -20.52 30.95
C PRO A 272 -4.50 -21.28 29.69
N GLN A 273 -3.62 -22.24 29.89
CA GLN A 273 -3.05 -23.00 28.78
C GLN A 273 -4.11 -23.88 28.13
N SER A 274 -4.16 -23.89 26.79
CA SER A 274 -5.11 -24.73 26.07
C SER A 274 -4.69 -26.21 26.09
N PRO A 275 -5.66 -27.16 26.05
CA PRO A 275 -5.36 -28.59 26.01
C PRO A 275 -4.45 -28.99 24.84
N THR A 276 -4.51 -28.26 23.73
CA THR A 276 -3.62 -28.49 22.59
C THR A 276 -2.16 -28.22 22.95
N LEU A 277 -1.86 -27.17 23.71
CA LEU A 277 -0.48 -26.87 24.08
C LEU A 277 0.05 -27.84 25.14
N GLU A 278 -0.81 -28.24 26.09
CA GLU A 278 -0.49 -29.25 27.10
C GLU A 278 -0.14 -30.59 26.45
N ASN A 279 -0.98 -31.08 25.53
CA ASN A 279 -0.76 -32.36 24.85
C ASN A 279 0.51 -32.40 24.00
N PHE A 280 0.95 -31.26 23.47
CA PHE A 280 2.20 -31.14 22.72
C PHE A 280 3.42 -30.84 23.61
N GLY A 281 3.24 -30.70 24.93
CA GLY A 281 4.32 -30.36 25.87
C GLY A 281 4.93 -28.97 25.65
N ILE A 282 4.18 -28.03 25.06
CA ILE A 282 4.68 -26.69 24.74
C ILE A 282 4.27 -25.74 25.84
N GLN A 283 5.23 -25.18 26.59
CA GLN A 283 5.00 -24.18 27.63
C GLN A 283 5.49 -22.79 27.16
N PRO A 284 4.62 -21.94 26.59
CA PRO A 284 5.00 -20.61 26.14
C PRO A 284 5.11 -19.63 27.32
N GLY A 285 6.17 -18.83 27.33
CA GLY A 285 6.24 -17.67 28.23
C GLY A 285 5.13 -16.66 27.91
N CYS A 286 4.39 -16.23 28.94
CA CYS A 286 3.29 -15.27 28.80
C CYS A 286 3.70 -13.80 28.97
N SER A 287 4.98 -13.55 29.21
CA SER A 287 5.56 -12.21 29.26
C SER A 287 6.27 -11.86 27.95
N LEU A 288 6.45 -10.56 27.69
CA LEU A 288 7.35 -10.12 26.64
C LEU A 288 8.79 -10.53 26.98
N ILE A 289 9.55 -10.93 25.96
CA ILE A 289 11.00 -11.14 26.12
C ILE A 289 11.73 -9.80 26.19
N THR A 290 12.82 -9.77 26.93
CA THR A 290 13.78 -8.66 26.90
C THR A 290 14.92 -9.00 25.95
N VAL A 291 15.35 -8.03 25.16
CA VAL A 291 16.51 -8.15 24.26
C VAL A 291 17.40 -6.92 24.40
N PRO A 292 18.72 -7.06 24.22
CA PRO A 292 19.60 -5.91 24.21
C PRO A 292 19.31 -5.06 22.97
N GLY A 293 19.20 -3.74 23.17
CA GLY A 293 19.16 -2.75 22.10
C GLY A 293 20.32 -1.78 22.28
N ARG A 294 20.81 -1.23 21.17
CA ARG A 294 21.80 -0.14 21.16
C ARG A 294 21.17 1.09 20.53
N VAL A 295 21.52 2.28 21.00
CA VAL A 295 21.06 3.54 20.38
C VAL A 295 22.23 4.16 19.64
N LEU A 296 22.15 4.18 18.31
CA LEU A 296 23.15 4.84 17.48
C LEU A 296 22.98 6.37 17.57
N PRO A 297 24.09 7.13 17.60
CA PRO A 297 24.02 8.58 17.62
C PRO A 297 23.47 9.12 16.30
N ALA A 298 22.71 10.21 16.37
CA ALA A 298 22.30 10.96 15.18
C ALA A 298 23.51 11.71 14.60
N PRO A 299 23.72 11.69 13.26
CA PRO A 299 24.74 12.51 12.63
C PRO A 299 24.32 13.98 12.63
N ASN A 300 25.30 14.88 12.52
CA ASN A 300 25.02 16.29 12.24
C ASN A 300 24.63 16.47 10.77
N VAL A 301 23.64 17.31 10.52
CA VAL A 301 23.18 17.63 9.18
C VAL A 301 23.69 19.01 8.80
N TYR A 302 24.20 19.16 7.58
CA TYR A 302 24.82 20.39 7.13
C TYR A 302 23.96 21.10 6.10
N TYR A 303 23.91 22.43 6.22
CA TYR A 303 23.24 23.38 5.33
C TYR A 303 24.17 24.57 5.06
N LYS A 304 23.71 25.56 4.27
CA LYS A 304 24.37 26.86 4.13
C LYS A 304 23.77 27.89 5.10
N ASP A 305 24.59 28.87 5.47
CA ASP A 305 24.14 29.99 6.29
C ASP A 305 23.14 30.91 5.56
N ALA A 306 22.17 31.46 6.30
CA ALA A 306 21.13 32.31 5.73
C ALA A 306 21.58 33.75 5.41
N SER A 307 22.69 34.23 5.97
CA SER A 307 23.20 35.59 5.70
C SER A 307 23.61 35.79 4.24
N GLY A 308 23.83 34.70 3.48
CA GLY A 308 24.19 34.74 2.06
C GLY A 308 25.56 35.33 1.74
N GLN A 309 26.25 35.92 2.74
CA GLN A 309 27.55 36.58 2.58
C GLN A 309 28.73 35.61 2.70
N SER A 310 28.52 34.41 3.26
CA SER A 310 29.53 33.37 3.30
C SER A 310 28.98 32.05 2.75
N GLN A 311 29.76 31.36 1.91
CA GLN A 311 29.50 29.96 1.51
C GLN A 311 29.71 28.97 2.69
N LYS A 312 29.71 29.47 3.94
CA LYS A 312 30.07 28.69 5.12
C LYS A 312 28.96 27.69 5.42
N SER A 313 29.38 26.43 5.58
CA SER A 313 28.48 25.37 6.00
C SER A 313 28.11 25.53 7.48
N VAL A 314 26.82 25.36 7.79
CA VAL A 314 26.26 25.40 9.14
C VAL A 314 25.85 23.99 9.53
N SER A 315 26.38 23.54 10.67
CA SER A 315 26.00 22.27 11.28
C SER A 315 24.70 22.43 12.09
N VAL A 316 23.73 21.59 11.78
CA VAL A 316 22.45 21.48 12.46
C VAL A 316 22.40 20.13 13.16
N LYS A 317 22.33 20.15 14.49
CA LYS A 317 22.20 18.92 15.29
C LYS A 317 20.72 18.51 15.34
N PRO A 318 20.34 17.34 14.79
CA PRO A 318 18.97 16.85 14.89
C PRO A 318 18.57 16.61 16.34
N GLN A 319 17.34 16.98 16.68
CA GLN A 319 16.73 16.73 17.98
C GLN A 319 15.59 15.74 17.81
N PHE A 320 15.67 14.57 18.46
CA PHE A 320 14.70 13.48 18.29
C PHE A 320 14.48 13.14 16.80
N GLY A 321 15.58 13.01 16.07
CA GLY A 321 15.58 12.75 14.63
C GLY A 321 14.91 13.85 13.78
N SER A 322 14.71 15.07 14.28
CA SER A 322 14.05 16.17 13.55
C SER A 322 14.80 17.49 13.66
N TRP A 323 14.67 18.35 12.65
CA TRP A 323 15.18 19.72 12.64
C TRP A 323 14.24 20.62 11.83
N ASN A 324 14.52 21.93 11.80
CA ASN A 324 13.76 22.90 10.99
C ASN A 324 14.71 23.72 10.11
N MET A 325 14.14 24.48 9.16
CA MET A 325 14.90 25.29 8.21
C MET A 325 14.99 26.77 8.58
N ARG A 326 14.82 27.13 9.86
CA ARG A 326 14.96 28.52 10.27
C ARG A 326 16.43 28.93 10.18
N SER A 327 16.68 30.06 9.54
CA SER A 327 18.02 30.65 9.40
C SER A 327 19.05 29.76 8.69
N ILE A 328 18.61 28.82 7.85
CA ILE A 328 19.49 28.00 7.00
C ILE A 328 18.98 27.96 5.55
N ARG A 329 19.91 27.74 4.61
CA ARG A 329 19.66 27.61 3.17
C ARG A 329 20.13 26.26 2.66
N PHE A 330 19.59 25.82 1.53
CA PHE A 330 19.97 24.56 0.90
C PHE A 330 21.48 24.44 0.67
N SER A 331 22.02 23.24 0.86
CA SER A 331 23.45 22.92 0.72
C SER A 331 23.96 23.20 -0.70
N THR A 332 23.21 22.75 -1.71
CA THR A 332 23.45 23.10 -3.11
C THR A 332 22.21 23.78 -3.64
N THR A 333 22.37 25.08 -3.91
CA THR A 333 21.33 26.00 -4.39
C THR A 333 21.15 25.87 -5.90
N THR A 334 19.90 25.91 -6.36
CA THR A 334 19.57 25.88 -7.80
C THR A 334 19.05 27.22 -8.31
N ASN A 335 19.11 27.42 -9.63
CA ASN A 335 18.51 28.55 -10.31
C ASN A 335 17.16 28.14 -10.93
N LEU A 336 16.13 28.94 -10.68
CA LEU A 336 14.81 28.82 -11.28
C LEU A 336 14.52 30.09 -12.10
N SER A 337 15.23 30.23 -13.21
CA SER A 337 15.22 31.46 -14.03
C SER A 337 13.98 31.60 -14.91
N ALA A 338 13.43 30.49 -15.40
CA ALA A 338 12.24 30.48 -16.25
C ALA A 338 11.29 29.36 -15.80
N TRP A 339 10.14 29.74 -15.25
CA TRP A 339 9.08 28.82 -14.83
C TRP A 339 7.71 29.45 -15.02
N THR A 340 6.68 28.62 -15.08
CA THR A 340 5.29 29.04 -15.32
C THR A 340 4.33 28.22 -14.48
N TRP A 341 3.03 28.51 -14.57
CA TRP A 341 1.98 27.89 -13.77
C TRP A 341 0.80 27.45 -14.63
N LEU A 342 0.07 26.44 -14.15
CA LEU A 342 -1.15 25.91 -14.76
C LEU A 342 -2.22 25.76 -13.68
N VAL A 343 -3.31 26.55 -13.74
CA VAL A 343 -4.46 26.39 -12.84
C VAL A 343 -5.52 25.55 -13.53
N ILE A 344 -6.00 24.53 -12.84
CA ILE A 344 -7.08 23.66 -13.33
C ILE A 344 -8.36 24.00 -12.56
N ASN A 345 -9.37 24.43 -13.30
CA ASN A 345 -10.74 24.55 -12.83
C ASN A 345 -11.57 23.36 -13.33
N VAL A 346 -12.66 23.06 -12.64
CA VAL A 346 -13.60 22.00 -13.02
C VAL A 346 -14.97 22.63 -13.26
N ASP A 347 -15.67 22.19 -14.31
CA ASP A 347 -17.04 22.63 -14.60
C ASP A 347 -17.98 22.38 -13.41
N GLY A 348 -18.71 23.42 -12.98
CA GLY A 348 -19.68 23.38 -11.90
C GLY A 348 -19.23 24.07 -10.60
N PRO A 349 -18.23 23.54 -9.87
CA PRO A 349 -17.71 24.19 -8.66
C PRO A 349 -17.16 25.59 -8.93
N LYS A 350 -17.26 26.49 -7.94
CA LYS A 350 -16.64 27.81 -8.02
C LYS A 350 -15.11 27.67 -8.17
N PRO A 351 -14.47 28.42 -9.08
CA PRO A 351 -13.02 28.45 -9.20
C PRO A 351 -12.36 28.76 -7.84
N PRO A 352 -11.27 28.06 -7.48
CA PRO A 352 -10.62 28.25 -6.18
C PRO A 352 -9.97 29.63 -6.01
N PHE A 353 -9.59 30.27 -7.14
CA PHE A 353 -9.16 31.66 -7.20
C PHE A 353 -10.25 32.46 -7.92
N THR A 354 -11.05 33.21 -7.17
CA THR A 354 -12.12 34.05 -7.75
C THR A 354 -11.59 35.36 -8.30
N ARG A 355 -10.45 35.83 -7.78
CA ARG A 355 -9.75 37.04 -8.23
C ARG A 355 -8.31 36.68 -8.65
N PRO A 356 -7.83 37.16 -9.80
CA PRO A 356 -6.46 36.89 -10.26
C PRO A 356 -5.38 37.26 -9.24
N GLU A 357 -5.60 38.34 -8.46
CA GLU A 357 -4.68 38.81 -7.42
C GLU A 357 -4.37 37.75 -6.34
N GLU A 358 -5.31 36.86 -6.02
CA GLU A 358 -5.08 35.81 -5.02
C GLU A 358 -4.01 34.82 -5.48
N LEU A 359 -4.05 34.45 -6.76
CA LEU A 359 -3.04 33.61 -7.38
C LEU A 359 -1.69 34.32 -7.44
N TYR A 360 -1.66 35.58 -7.91
CA TYR A 360 -0.41 36.34 -8.01
C TYR A 360 0.24 36.59 -6.64
N ASN A 361 -0.55 36.85 -5.60
CA ASN A 361 -0.06 36.94 -4.22
C ASN A 361 0.58 35.62 -3.75
N ALA A 362 -0.10 34.49 -3.97
CA ALA A 362 0.43 33.18 -3.62
C ALA A 362 1.72 32.85 -4.39
N LEU A 363 1.78 33.16 -5.69
CA LEU A 363 2.97 33.01 -6.52
C LEU A 363 4.13 33.89 -6.03
N ARG A 364 3.87 35.16 -5.68
CA ARG A 364 4.88 36.06 -5.08
C ARG A 364 5.41 35.50 -3.76
N GLY A 365 4.53 35.10 -2.85
CA GLY A 365 4.91 34.51 -1.57
C GLY A 365 5.72 33.23 -1.74
N PHE A 366 5.36 32.37 -2.69
CA PHE A 366 6.10 31.16 -3.01
C PHE A 366 7.50 31.48 -3.57
N THR A 367 7.60 32.44 -4.49
CA THR A 367 8.87 32.90 -5.06
C THR A 367 9.79 33.47 -3.98
N ALA A 368 9.26 34.31 -3.08
CA ALA A 368 10.01 34.88 -1.98
C ALA A 368 10.54 33.79 -1.04
N ASN A 369 9.71 32.80 -0.70
CA ASN A 369 10.11 31.70 0.16
C ASN A 369 11.19 30.80 -0.50
N LEU A 370 11.09 30.53 -1.81
CA LEU A 370 12.14 29.82 -2.54
C LEU A 370 13.49 30.55 -2.47
N ASN A 371 13.48 31.88 -2.66
CA ASN A 371 14.68 32.70 -2.55
C ASN A 371 15.27 32.72 -1.12
N GLU A 372 14.42 32.79 -0.09
CA GLU A 372 14.83 32.70 1.31
C GLU A 372 15.58 31.40 1.61
N MET A 373 15.13 30.29 1.01
CA MET A 373 15.75 28.96 1.12
C MET A 373 17.02 28.79 0.27
N GLY A 374 17.35 29.77 -0.59
CA GLY A 374 18.52 29.77 -1.46
C GLY A 374 18.27 29.29 -2.88
N VAL A 375 17.04 29.02 -3.31
CA VAL A 375 16.73 28.81 -4.73
C VAL A 375 16.62 30.18 -5.39
N ALA A 376 17.52 30.50 -6.32
CA ALA A 376 17.49 31.76 -7.06
C ALA A 376 16.32 31.75 -8.05
N ALA A 377 15.13 32.10 -7.56
CA ALA A 377 13.88 32.01 -8.29
C ALA A 377 13.47 33.37 -8.84
N GLN A 378 13.30 33.45 -10.16
CA GLN A 378 12.75 34.62 -10.83
C GLN A 378 11.21 34.64 -10.71
N ARG A 379 10.60 35.77 -11.04
CA ARG A 379 9.14 35.87 -11.13
C ARG A 379 8.60 34.85 -12.15
N ALA A 380 7.51 34.17 -11.81
CA ALA A 380 6.84 33.26 -12.74
C ALA A 380 6.43 33.98 -14.02
N MET A 381 6.69 33.37 -15.16
CA MET A 381 6.15 33.79 -16.45
C MET A 381 4.62 33.60 -16.46
N GLU A 382 3.94 34.34 -17.33
CA GLU A 382 2.50 34.20 -17.51
C GLU A 382 2.13 32.72 -17.72
N GLY A 383 1.13 32.26 -16.99
CA GLY A 383 0.68 30.87 -17.01
C GLY A 383 -0.57 30.70 -17.84
N GLU A 384 -1.33 29.66 -17.51
CA GLU A 384 -2.61 29.37 -18.14
C GLU A 384 -3.61 28.88 -17.10
N THR A 385 -4.87 29.30 -17.22
CA THR A 385 -5.99 28.76 -16.46
C THR A 385 -6.91 28.03 -17.44
N ILE A 386 -7.16 26.75 -17.19
CA ILE A 386 -8.07 25.94 -17.99
C ILE A 386 -9.26 25.49 -17.16
N THR A 387 -10.38 25.25 -17.82
CA THR A 387 -11.55 24.61 -17.21
C THR A 387 -11.79 23.28 -17.89
N VAL A 388 -11.90 22.21 -17.10
CA VAL A 388 -12.05 20.84 -17.60
C VAL A 388 -13.29 20.18 -17.01
N ASN A 389 -13.73 19.11 -17.66
CA ASN A 389 -14.69 18.16 -17.13
C ASN A 389 -14.17 16.73 -17.31
N LYS A 390 -14.96 15.77 -16.85
CA LYS A 390 -14.60 14.35 -16.87
C LYS A 390 -14.34 13.78 -18.28
N ASN A 391 -14.84 14.43 -19.34
CA ASN A 391 -14.74 13.93 -20.70
C ASN A 391 -13.53 14.50 -21.46
N ASN A 392 -13.06 15.70 -21.10
CA ASN A 392 -12.01 16.41 -21.85
C ASN A 392 -10.71 16.67 -21.05
N PHE A 393 -10.68 16.36 -19.74
CA PHE A 393 -9.54 16.74 -18.90
C PHE A 393 -8.20 16.20 -19.42
N GLU A 394 -8.16 14.96 -19.93
CA GLU A 394 -6.91 14.37 -20.41
C GLU A 394 -6.32 15.14 -21.61
N SER A 395 -7.17 15.42 -22.61
CA SER A 395 -6.75 16.16 -23.80
C SER A 395 -6.40 17.61 -23.48
N GLU A 396 -7.22 18.28 -22.66
CA GLU A 396 -7.05 19.70 -22.38
C GLU A 396 -5.82 19.98 -21.50
N ILE A 397 -5.60 19.19 -20.45
CA ILE A 397 -4.40 19.32 -19.60
C ILE A 397 -3.14 19.05 -20.43
N THR A 398 -3.14 18.00 -21.27
CA THR A 398 -1.99 17.66 -22.11
C THR A 398 -1.68 18.76 -23.14
N ALA A 399 -2.72 19.33 -23.75
CA ALA A 399 -2.59 20.44 -24.68
C ALA A 399 -2.09 21.73 -23.99
N ALA A 400 -2.62 22.06 -22.81
CA ALA A 400 -2.18 23.21 -22.03
C ALA A 400 -0.70 23.10 -21.63
N VAL A 401 -0.24 21.92 -21.17
CA VAL A 401 1.19 21.69 -20.92
C VAL A 401 2.00 21.93 -22.20
N GLY A 402 1.54 21.43 -23.35
CA GLY A 402 2.19 21.66 -24.65
C GLY A 402 2.27 23.15 -25.03
N ARG A 403 1.18 23.91 -24.86
CA ARG A 403 1.17 25.37 -25.09
C ARG A 403 2.16 26.10 -24.20
N LEU A 404 2.23 25.73 -22.92
CA LEU A 404 3.18 26.30 -21.96
C LEU A 404 4.64 25.99 -22.33
N MET A 405 4.90 24.85 -22.99
CA MET A 405 6.26 24.50 -23.46
C MET A 405 6.82 25.44 -24.51
N ASN A 406 5.99 26.20 -25.24
CA ASN A 406 6.44 27.23 -26.17
C ASN A 406 7.24 28.33 -25.47
N LYS A 407 6.98 28.56 -24.17
CA LYS A 407 7.73 29.50 -23.32
C LYS A 407 9.05 28.92 -22.79
N LYS A 408 9.37 27.67 -23.14
CA LYS A 408 10.55 26.91 -22.68
C LYS A 408 10.76 26.92 -21.15
N PRO A 409 9.72 26.69 -20.32
CA PRO A 409 9.87 26.67 -18.88
C PRO A 409 10.77 25.52 -18.43
N SER A 410 11.57 25.77 -17.39
CA SER A 410 12.33 24.73 -16.68
C SER A 410 11.47 23.95 -15.68
N LEU A 411 10.36 24.55 -15.23
CA LEU A 411 9.39 23.98 -14.30
C LEU A 411 7.97 24.52 -14.54
N ILE A 412 6.96 23.66 -14.37
CA ILE A 412 5.54 24.04 -14.32
C ILE A 412 4.98 23.78 -12.90
N LEU A 413 4.40 24.82 -12.28
CA LEU A 413 3.63 24.69 -11.05
C LEU A 413 2.15 24.51 -11.39
N SER A 414 1.63 23.30 -11.23
CA SER A 414 0.22 22.98 -11.45
C SER A 414 -0.58 23.16 -10.15
N VAL A 415 -1.70 23.87 -10.23
CA VAL A 415 -2.59 24.11 -9.09
C VAL A 415 -3.91 23.40 -9.34
N LEU A 416 -4.19 22.39 -8.51
CA LEU A 416 -5.39 21.56 -8.59
C LEU A 416 -6.48 22.10 -7.65
N PRO A 417 -7.76 22.04 -8.05
CA PRO A 417 -8.85 22.62 -7.25
C PRO A 417 -9.14 21.79 -6.00
N PHE A 418 -8.99 20.47 -6.07
CA PHE A 418 -9.14 19.53 -4.98
C PHE A 418 -8.27 18.29 -5.21
N SER A 419 -8.20 17.42 -4.19
CA SER A 419 -7.42 16.18 -4.24
C SER A 419 -8.11 15.15 -5.13
N ASP A 420 -7.76 15.12 -6.41
CA ASP A 420 -8.24 14.15 -7.39
C ASP A 420 -7.07 13.43 -8.06
N ALA A 421 -7.17 12.10 -8.14
CA ALA A 421 -6.11 11.27 -8.71
C ALA A 421 -6.04 11.39 -10.23
N ASP A 422 -7.17 11.57 -10.93
CA ASP A 422 -7.21 11.57 -12.39
C ASP A 422 -6.51 12.81 -12.95
N TYR A 423 -6.80 14.00 -12.41
CA TYR A 423 -6.12 15.24 -12.79
C TYR A 423 -4.63 15.18 -12.46
N TYR A 424 -4.27 14.72 -11.26
CA TYR A 424 -2.87 14.56 -10.87
C TYR A 424 -2.12 13.61 -11.81
N ASN A 425 -2.68 12.44 -12.09
CA ASN A 425 -2.08 11.44 -12.97
C ASN A 425 -1.91 11.95 -14.40
N CYS A 426 -2.91 12.68 -14.93
CA CYS A 426 -2.83 13.31 -16.24
C CYS A 426 -1.66 14.31 -16.33
N ILE A 427 -1.54 15.23 -15.37
CA ILE A 427 -0.45 16.22 -15.35
C ILE A 427 0.91 15.53 -15.29
N LYS A 428 1.04 14.47 -14.48
CA LYS A 428 2.29 13.70 -14.38
C LYS A 428 2.65 13.02 -15.70
N ARG A 429 1.71 12.38 -16.38
CA ARG A 429 1.95 11.78 -17.71
C ARG A 429 2.35 12.83 -18.74
N ALA A 430 1.60 13.92 -18.83
CA ALA A 430 1.88 15.01 -19.76
C ALA A 430 3.28 15.62 -19.53
N CYS A 431 3.65 15.87 -18.27
CA CYS A 431 4.94 16.48 -17.96
C CYS A 431 6.12 15.50 -18.04
N ASP A 432 6.01 14.31 -17.46
CA ASP A 432 7.14 13.39 -17.26
C ASP A 432 7.39 12.49 -18.48
N LEU A 433 6.34 12.11 -19.22
CA LEU A 433 6.42 11.17 -20.35
C LEU A 433 6.34 11.89 -21.70
N THR A 434 5.41 12.84 -21.85
CA THR A 434 5.10 13.46 -23.15
C THR A 434 5.99 14.66 -23.47
N HIS A 435 6.01 15.68 -22.60
CA HIS A 435 6.62 16.98 -22.89
C HIS A 435 8.01 17.18 -22.25
N GLY A 436 8.36 16.36 -21.26
CA GLY A 436 9.67 16.40 -20.62
C GLY A 436 9.97 17.68 -19.86
N VAL A 437 9.10 18.03 -18.91
CA VAL A 437 9.23 19.23 -18.08
C VAL A 437 9.07 18.91 -16.60
N ARG A 438 9.92 19.50 -15.77
CA ARG A 438 9.83 19.34 -14.31
C ARG A 438 8.53 19.98 -13.84
N ASN A 439 7.86 19.35 -12.88
CA ASN A 439 6.58 19.86 -12.41
C ASN A 439 6.40 19.68 -10.91
N ILE A 440 5.66 20.60 -10.31
CA ILE A 440 5.19 20.54 -8.92
C ILE A 440 3.68 20.73 -8.93
N ASN A 441 2.97 19.93 -8.15
CA ASN A 441 1.52 19.98 -8.07
C ASN A 441 1.14 20.40 -6.65
N VAL A 442 0.25 21.38 -6.52
CA VAL A 442 -0.25 21.90 -5.24
C VAL A 442 -1.77 21.96 -5.24
N LEU A 443 -2.38 21.80 -4.07
CA LEU A 443 -3.82 22.02 -3.91
C LEU A 443 -4.09 23.52 -3.73
N ALA A 444 -5.08 24.04 -4.45
CA ALA A 444 -5.43 25.45 -4.42
C ALA A 444 -5.79 25.93 -3.01
N GLU A 445 -6.52 25.09 -2.24
CA GLU A 445 -6.90 25.38 -0.85
C GLU A 445 -5.69 25.67 0.05
N LYS A 446 -4.55 24.99 -0.20
CA LYS A 446 -3.33 25.12 0.61
C LYS A 446 -2.41 26.20 0.06
N PHE A 447 -2.34 26.30 -1.26
CA PHE A 447 -1.48 27.27 -1.94
C PHE A 447 -1.95 28.71 -1.72
N ARG A 448 -3.27 28.94 -1.78
CA ARG A 448 -3.89 30.26 -1.57
C ARG A 448 -3.63 30.84 -0.18
N VAL A 449 -3.50 29.99 0.85
CA VAL A 449 -3.24 30.41 2.24
C VAL A 449 -1.83 31.02 2.41
N ALA A 450 -0.92 30.77 1.46
CA ALA A 450 0.44 31.30 1.47
C ALA A 450 1.23 31.02 2.76
N ASN A 451 1.01 29.85 3.37
CA ASN A 451 1.71 29.44 4.57
C ASN A 451 3.19 29.13 4.29
N ALA A 452 4.11 29.82 4.98
CA ALA A 452 5.55 29.70 4.76
C ALA A 452 6.09 28.27 5.00
N GLN A 453 5.59 27.55 6.02
CA GLN A 453 6.02 26.17 6.28
C GLN A 453 5.56 25.20 5.17
N TYR A 454 4.37 25.43 4.62
CA TYR A 454 3.87 24.67 3.46
C TYR A 454 4.73 24.96 2.22
N PHE A 455 5.01 26.23 1.92
CA PHE A 455 5.90 26.62 0.82
C PHE A 455 7.29 26.04 0.97
N ALA A 456 7.86 26.04 2.17
CA ALA A 456 9.17 25.46 2.42
C ALA A 456 9.20 23.94 2.14
N ASN A 457 8.14 23.22 2.52
CA ASN A 457 7.99 21.78 2.22
C ASN A 457 7.79 21.49 0.72
N VAL A 458 7.24 22.44 -0.03
CA VAL A 458 7.18 22.39 -1.50
C VAL A 458 8.55 22.74 -2.10
N GLY A 459 9.25 23.74 -1.56
CA GLY A 459 10.58 24.18 -1.96
C GLY A 459 11.64 23.09 -1.86
N LEU A 460 11.56 22.23 -0.83
CA LEU A 460 12.39 21.02 -0.73
C LEU A 460 12.31 20.16 -2.00
N LYS A 461 11.10 20.01 -2.58
CA LYS A 461 10.90 19.22 -3.80
C LYS A 461 11.36 19.97 -5.05
N VAL A 462 11.14 21.28 -5.09
CA VAL A 462 11.59 22.14 -6.20
C VAL A 462 13.11 22.02 -6.37
N ASN A 463 13.87 22.24 -5.30
CA ASN A 463 15.33 22.21 -5.35
C ASN A 463 15.85 20.83 -5.81
N LEU A 464 15.30 19.73 -5.28
CA LEU A 464 15.66 18.38 -5.73
C LEU A 464 15.37 18.13 -7.21
N LYS A 465 14.21 18.57 -7.72
CA LYS A 465 13.88 18.41 -9.16
C LYS A 465 14.80 19.21 -10.06
N LEU A 466 15.28 20.35 -9.59
CA LEU A 466 16.23 21.20 -10.29
C LEU A 466 17.68 20.70 -10.18
N GLY A 467 17.94 19.60 -9.46
CA GLY A 467 19.28 19.01 -9.31
C GLY A 467 20.04 19.46 -8.06
N GLY A 468 19.39 20.20 -7.16
CA GLY A 468 20.00 20.71 -5.93
C GLY A 468 20.14 19.69 -4.82
N ALA A 469 20.84 20.07 -3.76
CA ALA A 469 21.01 19.31 -2.54
C ALA A 469 20.42 20.10 -1.39
N ASN A 470 19.41 19.56 -0.72
CA ASN A 470 18.79 20.25 0.40
C ASN A 470 19.72 20.21 1.61
N GLN A 471 20.09 19.00 2.03
CA GLN A 471 20.99 18.74 3.14
C GLN A 471 22.06 17.71 2.78
N VAL A 472 23.20 17.77 3.48
CA VAL A 472 24.28 16.78 3.37
C VAL A 472 24.78 16.37 4.76
N LEU A 473 25.58 15.30 4.83
CA LEU A 473 26.32 14.91 6.03
C LEU A 473 27.82 15.13 5.80
N ASP A 474 28.61 15.10 6.87
CA ASP A 474 30.06 14.98 6.75
C ASP A 474 30.41 13.65 6.04
N PRO A 475 31.24 13.64 4.98
CA PRO A 475 31.67 12.42 4.30
C PRO A 475 32.22 11.33 5.24
N LYS A 476 32.81 11.69 6.39
CA LYS A 476 33.30 10.73 7.39
C LYS A 476 32.17 9.91 8.01
N GLU A 477 31.01 10.52 8.23
CA GLU A 477 29.81 9.84 8.74
C GLU A 477 29.24 8.82 7.73
N LEU A 478 29.61 8.94 6.46
CA LEU A 478 29.18 8.07 5.37
C LEU A 478 30.22 6.99 5.02
N GLY A 479 31.36 6.92 5.74
CA GLY A 479 32.37 5.87 5.59
C GLY A 479 32.81 5.63 4.14
N ILE A 480 32.62 4.41 3.63
CA ILE A 480 33.02 4.03 2.27
C ILE A 480 32.28 4.80 1.16
N ILE A 481 31.11 5.37 1.46
CA ILE A 481 30.38 6.23 0.52
C ILE A 481 31.07 7.59 0.41
N GLY A 482 31.54 8.14 1.53
CA GLY A 482 32.23 9.43 1.58
C GLY A 482 33.50 9.49 0.73
N GLN A 483 34.06 8.34 0.34
CA GLN A 483 35.23 8.22 -0.54
C GLN A 483 34.91 8.52 -2.01
N GLY A 484 33.63 8.63 -2.40
CA GLY A 484 33.23 8.95 -3.78
C GLY A 484 33.40 7.81 -4.78
N LYS A 485 33.56 6.57 -4.31
CA LYS A 485 33.74 5.38 -5.17
C LYS A 485 32.69 4.30 -4.96
N THR A 486 31.65 4.59 -4.18
CA THR A 486 30.59 3.63 -3.85
C THR A 486 29.26 4.15 -4.37
N MET A 487 28.60 3.35 -5.21
CA MET A 487 27.24 3.62 -5.69
C MET A 487 26.23 2.92 -4.78
N LEU A 488 25.22 3.66 -4.35
CA LEU A 488 24.04 3.09 -3.71
C LEU A 488 22.95 2.85 -4.74
N VAL A 489 22.23 1.74 -4.58
CA VAL A 489 21.11 1.34 -5.43
C VAL A 489 19.90 1.05 -4.54
N GLY A 490 18.76 1.61 -4.88
CA GLY A 490 17.47 1.27 -4.27
C GLY A 490 16.58 0.58 -5.31
N MET A 491 15.93 -0.52 -4.93
CA MET A 491 15.08 -1.30 -5.83
C MET A 491 13.78 -1.73 -5.15
N ASP A 492 12.66 -1.57 -5.85
CA ASP A 492 11.32 -2.01 -5.40
C ASP A 492 10.51 -2.54 -6.60
N VAL A 493 9.50 -3.36 -6.32
CA VAL A 493 8.52 -3.84 -7.30
C VAL A 493 7.12 -3.60 -6.77
N THR A 494 6.27 -2.99 -7.59
CA THR A 494 4.85 -2.82 -7.28
C THR A 494 3.98 -3.78 -8.08
N HIS A 495 3.02 -4.39 -7.39
CA HIS A 495 2.08 -5.35 -7.97
C HIS A 495 0.66 -4.78 -8.08
N PRO A 496 -0.20 -5.37 -8.94
CA PRO A 496 -1.62 -5.04 -8.99
C PRO A 496 -2.32 -5.27 -7.65
N SER A 497 -3.16 -4.32 -7.26
CA SER A 497 -3.99 -4.42 -6.06
C SER A 497 -5.28 -5.19 -6.39
N PRO A 498 -6.00 -5.73 -5.38
CA PRO A 498 -7.36 -6.20 -5.61
C PRO A 498 -8.21 -5.09 -6.24
N GLY A 499 -8.84 -5.37 -7.39
CA GLY A 499 -9.62 -4.40 -8.16
C GLY A 499 -8.87 -3.76 -9.35
N SER A 500 -7.56 -3.98 -9.48
CA SER A 500 -6.83 -3.66 -10.72
C SER A 500 -7.30 -4.53 -11.89
N SER A 501 -7.03 -4.07 -13.12
CA SER A 501 -7.27 -4.85 -14.34
C SER A 501 -6.66 -6.24 -14.24
N ALA A 502 -7.33 -7.25 -14.81
CA ALA A 502 -6.85 -8.63 -14.85
C ALA A 502 -5.46 -8.76 -15.50
N ASN A 503 -5.16 -7.86 -16.45
CA ASN A 503 -3.88 -7.81 -17.18
C ASN A 503 -2.89 -6.78 -16.62
N ALA A 504 -3.17 -6.20 -15.44
CA ALA A 504 -2.26 -5.22 -14.85
C ALA A 504 -0.88 -5.84 -14.58
N PRO A 505 0.23 -5.19 -15.01
CA PRO A 505 1.57 -5.74 -14.87
C PRO A 505 2.12 -5.51 -13.46
N SER A 506 3.30 -6.07 -13.19
CA SER A 506 4.16 -5.56 -12.10
C SER A 506 5.15 -4.57 -12.66
N VAL A 507 5.61 -3.63 -11.84
CA VAL A 507 6.52 -2.58 -12.30
C VAL A 507 7.69 -2.46 -11.34
N ALA A 508 8.89 -2.63 -11.87
CA ALA A 508 10.15 -2.48 -11.15
C ALA A 508 10.64 -1.04 -11.25
N GLY A 509 11.12 -0.51 -10.13
CA GLY A 509 11.79 0.79 -10.04
C GLY A 509 13.20 0.63 -9.49
N MET A 510 14.19 1.25 -10.14
CA MET A 510 15.56 1.32 -9.64
C MET A 510 16.03 2.77 -9.56
N VAL A 511 16.52 3.18 -8.40
CA VAL A 511 17.19 4.47 -8.17
C VAL A 511 18.66 4.25 -7.87
N THR A 512 19.53 5.17 -8.24
CA THR A 512 20.94 5.13 -7.82
C THR A 512 21.43 6.49 -7.34
N SER A 513 22.34 6.49 -6.37
CA SER A 513 23.07 7.70 -6.00
C SER A 513 24.01 8.09 -7.14
N VAL A 514 24.12 9.38 -7.42
CA VAL A 514 25.05 9.87 -8.46
C VAL A 514 26.44 10.22 -7.94
N ASP A 515 26.62 10.39 -6.63
CA ASP A 515 27.88 10.76 -5.97
C ASP A 515 27.83 10.50 -4.44
N ALA A 516 28.90 10.86 -3.72
CA ALA A 516 29.02 10.72 -2.26
C ALA A 516 28.09 11.62 -1.44
N SER A 517 27.51 12.68 -2.03
CA SER A 517 26.60 13.59 -1.31
C SER A 517 25.24 12.96 -1.05
N LEU A 518 24.90 11.89 -1.80
CA LEU A 518 23.61 11.20 -1.76
C LEU A 518 22.40 12.13 -1.95
N SER A 519 22.59 13.23 -2.68
CA SER A 519 21.55 14.27 -2.84
C SER A 519 20.65 14.05 -4.05
N GLN A 520 21.14 13.37 -5.08
CA GLN A 520 20.44 13.17 -6.35
C GLN A 520 20.31 11.68 -6.69
N TRP A 521 19.10 11.29 -7.08
CA TRP A 521 18.69 9.90 -7.27
C TRP A 521 17.83 9.76 -8.54
N PRO A 522 18.41 9.76 -9.74
CA PRO A 522 17.68 9.46 -10.96
C PRO A 522 17.13 8.02 -10.92
N ALA A 523 16.10 7.75 -11.73
CA ALA A 523 15.38 6.49 -11.70
C ALA A 523 15.22 5.84 -13.07
N GLU A 524 15.19 4.51 -13.08
CA GLU A 524 14.76 3.66 -14.19
C GLU A 524 13.48 2.91 -13.80
N ILE A 525 12.54 2.76 -14.75
CA ILE A 525 11.27 2.04 -14.56
C ILE A 525 11.15 0.95 -15.63
N ARG A 526 10.76 -0.26 -15.26
CA ARG A 526 10.52 -1.37 -16.20
C ARG A 526 9.24 -2.13 -15.87
N VAL A 527 8.44 -2.39 -16.89
CA VAL A 527 7.22 -3.21 -16.83
C VAL A 527 7.62 -4.67 -16.94
N GLN A 528 7.06 -5.51 -16.06
CA GLN A 528 7.27 -6.94 -16.08
C GLN A 528 5.97 -7.71 -15.85
N ARG A 529 6.04 -9.04 -15.99
CA ARG A 529 4.88 -9.93 -15.84
C ARG A 529 4.17 -9.68 -14.51
N SER A 530 2.84 -9.79 -14.53
CA SER A 530 2.01 -9.62 -13.33
C SER A 530 2.43 -10.58 -12.22
N ARG A 531 2.59 -10.04 -11.00
CA ARG A 531 3.02 -10.72 -9.77
C ARG A 531 4.41 -11.36 -9.85
N GLU A 532 5.24 -10.95 -10.80
CA GLU A 532 6.66 -11.30 -10.80
C GLU A 532 7.39 -10.40 -9.81
N GLU A 533 7.99 -10.98 -8.76
CA GLU A 533 8.76 -10.24 -7.76
C GLU A 533 10.20 -9.98 -8.23
N MET A 534 10.85 -10.93 -8.91
CA MET A 534 12.25 -10.77 -9.34
C MET A 534 12.34 -9.81 -10.52
N ILE A 535 13.30 -8.89 -10.49
CA ILE A 535 13.43 -7.87 -11.53
C ILE A 535 14.12 -8.47 -12.76
N GLN A 536 13.42 -8.50 -13.90
CA GLN A 536 13.89 -9.16 -15.12
C GLN A 536 14.93 -8.32 -15.87
N ASP A 537 14.63 -7.04 -16.11
CA ASP A 537 15.47 -6.12 -16.90
C ASP A 537 16.58 -5.46 -16.06
N LEU A 538 17.02 -6.14 -15.00
CA LEU A 538 17.90 -5.56 -13.99
C LEU A 538 19.26 -5.14 -14.55
N SER A 539 19.79 -5.92 -15.48
CA SER A 539 21.07 -5.66 -16.13
C SER A 539 21.03 -4.31 -16.86
N ASP A 540 20.00 -4.07 -17.68
CA ASP A 540 19.90 -2.86 -18.49
C ASP A 540 19.60 -1.62 -17.65
N MET A 541 18.81 -1.75 -16.59
CA MET A 541 18.60 -0.67 -15.61
C MET A 541 19.94 -0.25 -14.98
N LEU A 542 20.75 -1.22 -14.51
CA LEU A 542 22.05 -0.89 -13.89
C LEU A 542 23.03 -0.30 -14.91
N LYS A 543 23.09 -0.80 -16.15
CA LYS A 543 23.94 -0.24 -17.21
C LYS A 543 23.63 1.24 -17.46
N ALA A 544 22.35 1.63 -17.48
CA ALA A 544 21.96 3.03 -17.65
C ALA A 544 22.51 3.91 -16.51
N HIS A 545 22.43 3.42 -15.27
CA HIS A 545 22.97 4.10 -14.09
C HIS A 545 24.51 4.14 -14.06
N LEU A 546 25.20 3.06 -14.45
CA LEU A 546 26.66 3.04 -14.54
C LEU A 546 27.18 4.05 -15.59
N LYS A 547 26.52 4.13 -16.74
CA LYS A 547 26.83 5.16 -17.76
C LYS A 547 26.58 6.57 -17.22
N ARG A 548 25.53 6.76 -16.42
CA ARG A 548 25.23 8.03 -15.76
C ARG A 548 26.31 8.41 -14.73
N TRP A 549 26.76 7.47 -13.91
CA TRP A 549 27.84 7.67 -12.95
C TRP A 549 29.16 8.05 -13.65
N ALA A 550 29.52 7.33 -14.71
CA ALA A 550 30.75 7.59 -15.46
C ALA A 550 30.82 9.03 -16.01
N ARG A 551 29.67 9.59 -16.44
CA ARG A 551 29.57 10.99 -16.91
C ARG A 551 29.99 12.00 -15.84
N SER A 552 29.72 11.75 -14.56
CA SER A 552 30.10 12.64 -13.46
C SER A 552 31.44 12.29 -12.81
N HIS A 553 32.07 11.16 -13.19
CA HIS A 553 33.27 10.62 -12.54
C HIS A 553 34.45 10.47 -13.51
N LYS A 554 34.59 11.35 -14.50
CA LYS A 554 35.69 11.33 -15.48
C LYS A 554 35.83 9.97 -16.18
N ASN A 555 34.71 9.36 -16.54
CA ASN A 555 34.60 8.02 -17.13
C ASN A 555 35.07 6.86 -16.23
N ALA A 556 35.24 7.09 -14.92
CA ALA A 556 35.44 6.03 -13.95
C ALA A 556 34.10 5.44 -13.48
N TYR A 557 34.11 4.14 -13.16
CA TYR A 557 32.97 3.41 -12.61
C TYR A 557 33.15 3.19 -11.10
N PRO A 558 32.09 2.90 -10.33
CA PRO A 558 32.21 2.69 -8.88
C PRO A 558 33.02 1.43 -8.54
N ASP A 559 33.80 1.46 -7.46
CA ASP A 559 34.53 0.29 -6.94
C ASP A 559 33.60 -0.64 -6.14
N ASN A 560 32.50 -0.09 -5.61
CA ASN A 560 31.55 -0.81 -4.77
C ASN A 560 30.10 -0.43 -5.13
N ILE A 561 29.20 -1.40 -5.05
CA ILE A 561 27.76 -1.21 -5.25
C ILE A 561 27.02 -1.79 -4.03
N ILE A 562 26.28 -0.95 -3.31
CA ILE A 562 25.43 -1.38 -2.19
C ILE A 562 23.98 -1.29 -2.63
N VAL A 563 23.27 -2.41 -2.61
CA VAL A 563 21.88 -2.53 -3.04
C VAL A 563 20.97 -2.65 -1.82
N TYR A 564 19.94 -1.81 -1.74
CA TYR A 564 18.82 -1.93 -0.82
C TYR A 564 17.58 -2.36 -1.60
N ARG A 565 17.17 -3.62 -1.41
CA ARG A 565 16.03 -4.24 -2.12
C ARG A 565 14.82 -4.32 -1.19
N ASP A 566 13.77 -3.57 -1.48
CA ASP A 566 12.49 -3.58 -0.75
C ASP A 566 11.45 -4.40 -1.54
N GLY A 567 10.54 -5.10 -0.87
CA GLY A 567 9.41 -5.80 -1.50
C GLY A 567 9.47 -7.33 -1.44
N VAL A 568 10.64 -7.91 -1.17
CA VAL A 568 10.81 -9.37 -1.11
C VAL A 568 10.51 -9.96 0.28
N SER A 569 9.89 -11.13 0.29
CA SER A 569 9.65 -11.91 1.52
C SER A 569 10.83 -12.85 1.85
N GLU A 570 10.93 -13.29 3.11
CA GLU A 570 11.99 -14.19 3.60
C GLU A 570 12.16 -15.45 2.71
N GLY A 571 11.05 -16.03 2.24
CA GLY A 571 11.07 -17.20 1.36
C GLY A 571 11.63 -16.95 -0.06
N GLN A 572 11.94 -15.70 -0.39
CA GLN A 572 12.47 -15.29 -1.70
C GLN A 572 13.90 -14.76 -1.61
N TYR A 573 14.52 -14.71 -0.42
CA TYR A 573 15.88 -14.15 -0.24
C TYR A 573 16.91 -14.87 -1.11
N GLU A 574 16.85 -16.19 -1.14
CA GLU A 574 17.72 -17.01 -1.98
C GLU A 574 17.52 -16.72 -3.47
N LEU A 575 16.29 -16.41 -3.90
CA LEU A 575 16.02 -16.05 -5.30
C LEU A 575 16.68 -14.74 -5.70
N VAL A 576 16.83 -13.77 -4.78
CA VAL A 576 17.57 -12.53 -5.05
C VAL A 576 19.04 -12.85 -5.36
N VAL A 577 19.66 -13.74 -4.58
CA VAL A 577 21.05 -14.17 -4.80
C VAL A 577 21.19 -14.98 -6.08
N GLN A 578 20.23 -15.86 -6.39
CA GLN A 578 20.31 -16.74 -7.56
C GLN A 578 19.91 -16.07 -8.88
N LYS A 579 19.03 -15.06 -8.85
CA LYS A 579 18.47 -14.44 -10.07
C LYS A 579 18.87 -12.99 -10.26
N GLU A 580 18.87 -12.16 -9.22
CA GLU A 580 19.16 -10.72 -9.35
C GLU A 580 20.67 -10.42 -9.30
N LEU A 581 21.40 -11.00 -8.35
CA LEU A 581 22.86 -10.79 -8.22
C LEU A 581 23.65 -11.10 -9.51
N PRO A 582 23.40 -12.20 -10.25
CA PRO A 582 24.09 -12.46 -11.51
C PRO A 582 23.84 -11.38 -12.57
N LEU A 583 22.61 -10.84 -12.64
CA LEU A 583 22.27 -9.76 -13.57
C LEU A 583 23.02 -8.47 -13.24
N LEU A 584 23.15 -8.13 -11.95
CA LEU A 584 23.95 -6.99 -11.50
C LEU A 584 25.44 -7.16 -11.86
N LYS A 585 26.00 -8.36 -11.62
CA LYS A 585 27.38 -8.68 -11.98
C LYS A 585 27.61 -8.63 -13.50
N ASN A 586 26.67 -9.13 -14.28
CA ASN A 586 26.75 -9.13 -15.74
C ASN A 586 26.70 -7.70 -16.31
N ALA A 587 25.82 -6.84 -15.79
CA ALA A 587 25.81 -5.43 -16.17
C ALA A 587 27.15 -4.74 -15.94
N CYS A 588 27.83 -5.05 -14.82
CA CYS A 588 29.17 -4.54 -14.56
C CYS A 588 30.19 -5.10 -15.56
N LYS A 589 30.21 -6.42 -15.78
CA LYS A 589 31.11 -7.07 -16.77
C LYS A 589 30.98 -6.48 -18.17
N GLU A 590 29.76 -6.21 -18.60
CA GLU A 590 29.46 -5.69 -19.95
C GLU A 590 29.74 -4.19 -20.10
N THR A 591 29.77 -3.43 -19.00
CA THR A 591 29.95 -1.97 -19.03
C THR A 591 31.38 -1.53 -18.75
N TYR A 592 32.10 -2.24 -17.88
CA TYR A 592 33.45 -1.85 -17.46
C TYR A 592 34.44 -2.14 -18.59
N SER A 593 35.37 -1.20 -18.83
CA SER A 593 36.39 -1.36 -19.86
C SER A 593 37.32 -2.53 -19.54
N ALA A 594 38.02 -3.08 -20.55
CA ALA A 594 38.98 -4.16 -20.34
C ALA A 594 40.06 -3.80 -19.29
N THR A 595 40.49 -2.53 -19.25
CA THR A 595 41.43 -2.02 -18.25
C THR A 595 40.83 -1.99 -16.85
N ALA A 596 39.58 -1.53 -16.70
CA ALA A 596 38.88 -1.53 -15.42
C ALA A 596 38.60 -2.96 -14.92
N THR A 597 38.24 -3.88 -15.83
CA THR A 597 38.04 -5.30 -15.50
C THR A 597 39.31 -5.95 -14.97
N LYS A 598 40.50 -5.57 -15.49
CA LYS A 598 41.79 -6.03 -14.94
C LYS A 598 42.08 -5.51 -13.53
N GLN A 599 41.55 -4.34 -13.16
CA GLN A 599 41.66 -3.77 -11.81
C GLN A 599 40.66 -4.40 -10.82
N GLY A 600 39.69 -5.17 -11.33
CA GLY A 600 38.67 -5.86 -10.57
C GLY A 600 37.28 -5.30 -10.84
N LEU A 601 36.30 -6.20 -10.94
CA LEU A 601 34.89 -5.82 -10.99
C LEU A 601 34.43 -5.25 -9.63
N PRO A 602 33.38 -4.42 -9.61
CA PRO A 602 32.91 -3.83 -8.37
C PRO A 602 32.45 -4.90 -7.38
N ARG A 603 32.74 -4.68 -6.11
CA ARG A 603 32.21 -5.50 -5.02
C ARG A 603 30.74 -5.15 -4.79
N ILE A 604 29.90 -6.16 -4.62
CA ILE A 604 28.45 -5.97 -4.43
C ILE A 604 28.03 -6.44 -3.04
N SER A 605 27.19 -5.66 -2.36
CA SER A 605 26.47 -6.09 -1.16
C SER A 605 24.98 -5.80 -1.29
N ILE A 606 24.13 -6.73 -0.89
CA ILE A 606 22.68 -6.66 -1.03
C ILE A 606 22.03 -6.82 0.34
N ALA A 607 21.37 -5.74 0.78
CA ALA A 607 20.53 -5.72 1.96
C ALA A 607 19.06 -5.67 1.56
N ILE A 608 18.27 -6.64 2.03
CA ILE A 608 16.82 -6.63 1.92
C ILE A 608 16.23 -5.70 2.96
N VAL A 609 15.27 -4.87 2.57
CA VAL A 609 14.56 -3.93 3.45
C VAL A 609 13.14 -4.41 3.72
N GLY A 610 12.93 -5.03 4.88
CA GLY A 610 11.64 -5.41 5.40
C GLY A 610 10.94 -4.25 6.11
N LYS A 611 10.15 -3.45 5.39
CA LYS A 611 9.29 -2.40 6.02
C LYS A 611 7.97 -2.95 6.57
N ARG A 612 7.60 -4.21 6.21
CA ARG A 612 6.30 -4.82 6.53
C ARG A 612 6.36 -6.11 7.38
N HIS A 613 6.80 -6.04 8.63
CA HIS A 613 6.75 -7.16 9.60
C HIS A 613 5.93 -6.90 10.89
N ASN A 614 5.80 -7.92 11.73
CA ASN A 614 5.02 -7.88 12.97
C ASN A 614 5.85 -7.62 14.24
N THR A 615 7.18 -7.62 14.16
CA THR A 615 8.08 -7.27 15.28
C THR A 615 7.89 -5.81 15.73
N ARG A 616 7.79 -5.58 17.04
CA ARG A 616 7.73 -4.25 17.70
C ARG A 616 8.63 -4.27 18.93
N PHE A 617 9.16 -3.10 19.29
CA PHE A 617 9.98 -2.93 20.48
C PHE A 617 9.35 -1.94 21.43
N TYR A 618 9.54 -2.21 22.71
CA TYR A 618 8.99 -1.45 23.83
C TYR A 618 10.17 -1.16 24.77
N PRO A 619 10.41 0.11 25.15
CA PRO A 619 11.41 0.43 26.16
C PRO A 619 11.09 -0.30 27.47
N THR A 620 12.11 -0.86 28.12
CA THR A 620 11.95 -1.52 29.43
C THR A 620 11.89 -0.55 30.60
N ARG A 621 12.35 0.69 30.38
CA ARG A 621 12.38 1.76 31.37
C ARG A 621 11.86 3.04 30.73
N GLU A 622 11.22 3.89 31.52
CA GLU A 622 10.69 5.18 31.06
C GLU A 622 11.80 6.12 30.56
N GLY A 623 12.98 6.12 31.21
CA GLY A 623 14.12 6.93 30.81
C GLY A 623 14.74 6.56 29.46
N ASP A 624 14.46 5.36 28.93
CA ASP A 624 14.92 4.91 27.61
C ASP A 624 13.90 5.21 26.50
N ALA A 625 12.73 5.75 26.88
CA ALA A 625 11.62 6.03 25.99
C ALA A 625 11.65 7.48 25.47
N ASP A 626 11.18 7.67 24.24
CA ASP A 626 10.91 8.99 23.68
C ASP A 626 9.59 9.57 24.24
N ARG A 627 9.29 10.81 23.85
CA ARG A 627 8.05 11.52 24.24
C ARG A 627 6.74 10.81 23.86
N SER A 628 6.80 9.85 22.95
CA SER A 628 5.66 9.04 22.48
C SER A 628 5.70 7.62 23.09
N SER A 629 6.52 7.41 24.12
CA SER A 629 6.81 6.13 24.79
C SER A 629 7.42 5.06 23.89
N ASN A 630 7.99 5.43 22.75
CA ASN A 630 8.68 4.53 21.82
C ASN A 630 10.18 4.44 22.17
N PRO A 631 10.91 3.44 21.64
CA PRO A 631 12.37 3.46 21.70
C PRO A 631 12.94 4.74 21.09
N SER A 632 14.07 5.21 21.61
CA SER A 632 14.77 6.38 21.03
C SER A 632 15.11 6.17 19.55
N ASN A 633 15.13 7.24 18.75
CA ASN A 633 15.57 7.17 17.37
C ASN A 633 17.03 6.70 17.31
N GLY A 634 17.35 5.83 16.35
CA GLY A 634 18.65 5.16 16.27
C GLY A 634 18.71 3.83 17.02
N THR A 635 17.60 3.38 17.64
CA THR A 635 17.55 2.05 18.27
C THR A 635 17.80 0.94 17.24
N ILE A 636 18.81 0.12 17.51
CA ILE A 636 19.18 -1.10 16.81
C ILE A 636 18.90 -2.31 17.71
N VAL A 637 18.36 -3.37 17.11
CA VAL A 637 18.27 -4.70 17.70
C VAL A 637 18.77 -5.73 16.69
N ASP A 638 19.93 -6.29 16.96
CA ASP A 638 20.68 -7.25 16.14
C ASP A 638 20.90 -8.60 16.86
N ARG A 639 20.40 -8.73 18.10
CA ARG A 639 20.59 -9.91 18.97
C ARG A 639 19.29 -10.34 19.66
N GLY A 640 19.23 -11.60 20.05
CA GLY A 640 18.15 -12.18 20.86
C GLY A 640 16.88 -12.56 20.09
N ILE A 641 16.56 -11.86 19.00
CA ILE A 641 15.45 -12.20 18.08
C ILE A 641 15.90 -12.53 16.65
N THR A 642 17.18 -12.37 16.38
CA THR A 642 17.87 -12.70 15.13
C THR A 642 18.50 -14.11 15.23
N GLU A 643 18.82 -14.70 14.10
CA GLU A 643 19.50 -16.00 14.03
C GLU A 643 21.00 -15.79 13.82
N ALA A 644 21.85 -16.47 14.60
CA ALA A 644 23.30 -16.26 14.58
C ALA A 644 23.99 -16.51 13.23
N ARG A 645 23.36 -17.30 12.35
CA ARG A 645 23.89 -17.59 11.00
C ARG A 645 23.51 -16.50 9.98
N ASN A 646 22.53 -15.68 10.32
CA ASN A 646 22.01 -14.63 9.46
C ASN A 646 22.64 -13.31 9.86
N TRP A 647 22.86 -12.45 8.88
CA TRP A 647 23.26 -11.07 9.12
C TRP A 647 22.04 -10.18 8.95
N ASP A 648 21.31 -9.98 10.04
CA ASP A 648 20.11 -9.16 10.06
C ASP A 648 20.01 -8.30 11.32
N PHE A 649 19.35 -7.16 11.19
CA PHE A 649 19.14 -6.22 12.28
C PHE A 649 17.84 -5.43 12.08
N TYR A 650 17.25 -5.00 13.18
CA TYR A 650 16.14 -4.07 13.16
C TYR A 650 16.60 -2.68 13.53
N LEU A 651 16.21 -1.67 12.75
CA LEU A 651 16.57 -0.27 12.96
C LEU A 651 15.32 0.60 13.05
N GLN A 652 15.15 1.29 14.18
CA GLN A 652 14.20 2.39 14.33
C GLN A 652 14.93 3.72 14.15
N ALA A 653 15.15 4.14 12.90
CA ALA A 653 15.89 5.37 12.60
C ALA A 653 15.14 6.67 12.92
N HIS A 654 13.82 6.61 13.12
CA HIS A 654 12.93 7.76 13.23
C HIS A 654 12.24 7.82 14.59
N THR A 655 11.77 9.01 14.96
CA THR A 655 10.82 9.22 16.06
C THR A 655 9.40 9.10 15.53
N ALA A 656 8.59 8.22 16.14
CA ALA A 656 7.21 8.04 15.73
C ALA A 656 6.36 9.25 16.15
N LEU A 657 5.66 9.85 15.18
CA LEU A 657 4.80 11.01 15.44
C LEU A 657 3.56 10.63 16.26
N LYS A 658 3.01 9.44 16.03
CA LYS A 658 1.86 8.88 16.73
C LYS A 658 1.94 7.36 16.75
N GLY A 659 1.39 6.76 17.80
CA GLY A 659 1.27 5.32 17.95
C GLY A 659 2.61 4.62 18.22
N THR A 660 2.64 3.31 17.97
CA THR A 660 3.86 2.49 18.11
C THR A 660 4.68 2.50 16.83
N ALA A 661 5.94 2.87 16.96
CA ALA A 661 6.95 2.88 15.91
C ALA A 661 7.09 1.50 15.28
N ARG A 662 7.40 1.50 13.99
CA ARG A 662 7.78 0.29 13.27
C ARG A 662 9.25 0.40 12.90
N PRO A 663 10.13 -0.40 13.51
CA PRO A 663 11.51 -0.49 13.03
C PRO A 663 11.49 -1.10 11.63
N ALA A 664 12.48 -0.78 10.80
CA ALA A 664 12.73 -1.49 9.55
C ALA A 664 13.64 -2.69 9.84
N HIS A 665 13.38 -3.82 9.20
CA HIS A 665 14.22 -5.02 9.27
C HIS A 665 15.16 -5.04 8.07
N TYR A 666 16.46 -5.12 8.30
CA TYR A 666 17.47 -5.23 7.26
C TYR A 666 18.09 -6.61 7.33
N PHE A 667 18.15 -7.30 6.19
CA PHE A 667 18.73 -8.63 6.08
C PHE A 667 19.75 -8.65 4.94
N THR A 668 21.02 -8.87 5.25
CA THR A 668 22.10 -8.94 4.26
C THR A 668 22.12 -10.34 3.65
N VAL A 669 21.66 -10.45 2.39
CA VAL A 669 21.63 -11.73 1.65
C VAL A 669 22.94 -12.01 0.91
N TRP A 670 23.74 -10.98 0.66
CA TRP A 670 25.04 -11.08 0.01
C TRP A 670 25.93 -9.93 0.42
N ASP A 671 27.21 -10.19 0.70
CA ASP A 671 28.18 -9.15 1.03
C ASP A 671 29.57 -9.47 0.51
N GLU A 672 30.11 -8.57 -0.30
CA GLU A 672 31.51 -8.55 -0.72
C GLU A 672 32.27 -7.33 -0.19
N ILE A 673 31.58 -6.37 0.42
CA ILE A 673 32.16 -5.08 0.78
C ILE A 673 32.58 -5.09 2.25
N PHE A 674 31.63 -5.31 3.15
CA PHE A 674 31.78 -5.07 4.58
C PHE A 674 32.57 -6.19 5.28
N CYS A 675 32.49 -7.43 4.80
CA CYS A 675 33.31 -8.55 5.25
C CYS A 675 34.81 -8.32 5.05
N ARG A 676 35.18 -7.40 4.16
CA ARG A 676 36.58 -7.00 3.89
C ARG A 676 36.98 -5.71 4.59
N GLN A 677 36.02 -4.98 5.15
CA GLN A 677 36.34 -3.76 5.89
C GLN A 677 36.92 -4.12 7.26
N ARG A 678 37.97 -3.39 7.65
CA ARG A 678 38.53 -3.48 8.98
C ARG A 678 37.75 -2.52 9.89
N PRO A 679 37.06 -3.01 10.93
CA PRO A 679 36.43 -2.15 11.90
C PRO A 679 37.46 -1.23 12.56
N SER A 680 37.05 0.02 12.81
CA SER A 680 37.83 0.98 13.56
C SER A 680 36.90 1.69 14.55
N PRO A 681 37.41 2.13 15.72
CA PRO A 681 36.58 2.82 16.71
C PRO A 681 35.77 3.97 16.08
N PRO A 682 34.47 4.11 16.43
CA PRO A 682 33.75 3.41 17.49
C PRO A 682 33.18 2.03 17.10
N TYR A 683 33.35 1.58 15.85
CA TYR A 683 32.78 0.33 15.34
C TYR A 683 33.61 -0.87 15.78
N GLN A 684 32.96 -1.89 16.34
CA GLN A 684 33.64 -3.09 16.84
C GLN A 684 33.74 -4.18 15.77
N ASN A 685 32.78 -4.21 14.85
CA ASN A 685 32.66 -5.22 13.81
C ASN A 685 32.02 -4.65 12.52
N SER A 686 31.98 -5.44 11.45
CA SER A 686 31.40 -5.02 10.17
C SER A 686 29.90 -4.75 10.23
N ALA A 687 29.15 -5.38 11.14
CA ALA A 687 27.72 -5.12 11.33
C ALA A 687 27.50 -3.71 11.87
N ASP A 688 28.30 -3.27 12.86
CA ASP A 688 28.22 -1.90 13.40
C ASP A 688 28.43 -0.85 12.30
N ILE A 689 29.36 -1.11 11.35
CA ILE A 689 29.62 -0.20 10.23
C ILE A 689 28.38 -0.09 9.33
N LEU A 690 27.80 -1.24 8.94
CA LEU A 690 26.62 -1.26 8.09
C LEU A 690 25.42 -0.60 8.78
N GLU A 691 25.18 -0.92 10.04
CA GLU A 691 24.08 -0.36 10.83
C GLU A 691 24.18 1.17 10.97
N ALA A 692 25.37 1.68 11.31
CA ALA A 692 25.63 3.11 11.40
C ALA A 692 25.45 3.80 10.05
N LEU A 693 25.99 3.21 8.98
CA LEU A 693 25.81 3.72 7.62
C LEU A 693 24.33 3.79 7.24
N THR A 694 23.58 2.71 7.48
CA THR A 694 22.12 2.67 7.22
C THR A 694 21.37 3.71 8.06
N HIS A 695 21.74 3.89 9.33
CA HIS A 695 21.13 4.90 10.21
C HIS A 695 21.41 6.32 9.73
N HIS A 696 22.66 6.66 9.42
CA HIS A 696 23.06 8.00 9.00
C HIS A 696 22.36 8.41 7.70
N MET A 697 22.25 7.49 6.73
CA MET A 697 21.53 7.77 5.51
C MET A 697 20.07 8.17 5.75
N CYS A 698 19.40 7.69 6.79
CA CYS A 698 18.01 8.08 7.08
C CYS A 698 17.80 9.59 7.29
N TYR A 699 18.87 10.38 7.51
CA TYR A 699 18.82 11.84 7.62
C TYR A 699 18.93 12.56 6.25
N LEU A 700 19.21 11.82 5.18
CA LEU A 700 19.42 12.33 3.82
C LEU A 700 18.19 12.17 2.90
N PHE A 701 17.01 11.90 3.47
CA PHE A 701 15.77 11.95 2.70
C PHE A 701 15.37 13.41 2.42
N GLY A 702 15.65 13.89 1.21
CA GLY A 702 15.57 15.32 0.87
C GLY A 702 14.16 15.93 0.89
N ARG A 703 13.09 15.15 1.06
CA ARG A 703 11.71 15.65 1.14
C ARG A 703 11.29 16.14 2.52
N ALA A 704 12.11 15.95 3.54
CA ALA A 704 11.75 16.29 4.91
C ALA A 704 12.97 16.66 5.76
N THR A 705 12.75 17.49 6.79
CA THR A 705 13.75 17.81 7.82
C THR A 705 13.65 16.88 9.02
N LYS A 706 13.65 15.58 8.74
CA LYS A 706 13.60 14.52 9.76
C LYS A 706 14.20 13.23 9.24
N ALA A 707 14.71 12.42 10.16
CA ALA A 707 15.07 11.05 9.89
C ALA A 707 13.84 10.24 9.48
N VAL A 708 13.96 9.49 8.39
CA VAL A 708 12.91 8.61 7.88
C VAL A 708 13.01 7.19 8.46
N SER A 709 11.91 6.43 8.39
CA SER A 709 11.80 5.10 9.00
C SER A 709 12.54 4.00 8.25
N ILE A 710 12.86 4.21 6.98
CA ILE A 710 13.59 3.31 6.10
C ILE A 710 14.70 4.10 5.41
N CYS A 711 15.80 3.45 5.03
CA CYS A 711 16.90 4.10 4.36
C CYS A 711 16.42 4.77 3.04
N PRO A 712 16.95 5.95 2.67
CA PRO A 712 16.53 6.67 1.47
C PRO A 712 16.60 5.89 0.16
N PRO A 713 17.58 5.00 -0.12
CA PRO A 713 17.58 4.23 -1.37
C PRO A 713 16.27 3.45 -1.57
N ALA A 714 15.86 2.67 -0.57
CA ALA A 714 14.59 1.93 -0.59
C ALA A 714 13.39 2.90 -0.65
N TYR A 715 13.41 3.99 0.12
CA TYR A 715 12.31 4.95 0.12
C TYR A 715 12.14 5.65 -1.26
N TYR A 716 13.24 5.96 -1.93
CA TYR A 716 13.18 6.54 -3.26
C TYR A 716 12.68 5.54 -4.31
N ALA A 717 13.07 4.26 -4.22
CA ALA A 717 12.52 3.21 -5.07
C ALA A 717 11.00 3.05 -4.90
N ASP A 718 10.49 3.08 -3.66
CA ASP A 718 9.05 3.11 -3.35
C ASP A 718 8.31 4.27 -4.05
N LEU A 719 8.92 5.46 -4.04
CA LEU A 719 8.35 6.63 -4.68
C LEU A 719 8.33 6.50 -6.21
N VAL A 720 9.35 5.89 -6.79
CA VAL A 720 9.39 5.55 -8.23
C VAL A 720 8.29 4.57 -8.57
N CYS A 721 8.13 3.47 -7.82
CA CYS A 721 7.05 2.51 -8.01
C CYS A 721 5.66 3.15 -7.85
N THR A 722 5.50 4.04 -6.87
CA THR A 722 4.27 4.83 -6.70
C THR A 722 4.01 5.73 -7.91
N ARG A 723 5.05 6.37 -8.47
CA ARG A 723 4.94 7.17 -9.68
C ARG A 723 4.60 6.33 -10.91
N ALA A 724 5.16 5.13 -11.03
CA ALA A 724 4.84 4.22 -12.13
C ALA A 724 3.36 3.79 -12.13
N ARG A 725 2.77 3.55 -10.95
CA ARG A 725 1.32 3.29 -10.83
C ARG A 725 0.46 4.47 -11.31
N CYS A 726 0.95 5.69 -11.10
CA CYS A 726 0.31 6.91 -11.57
C CYS A 726 0.32 7.00 -13.11
N TYR A 727 1.41 6.62 -13.77
CA TYR A 727 1.44 6.53 -15.24
C TYR A 727 0.49 5.45 -15.80
N LEU A 728 0.34 4.36 -15.05
CA LEU A 728 -0.47 3.20 -15.42
C LEU A 728 -1.81 3.16 -14.69
N SER A 729 -2.38 4.31 -14.34
CA SER A 729 -3.62 4.40 -13.56
C SER A 729 -4.77 3.61 -14.19
N ASN A 730 -4.88 3.61 -15.52
CA ASN A 730 -5.90 2.85 -16.26
C ASN A 730 -5.81 1.33 -16.02
N ALA A 731 -4.61 0.80 -15.75
CA ALA A 731 -4.40 -0.61 -15.43
C ALA A 731 -4.59 -0.89 -13.93
N PHE A 732 -4.08 -0.03 -13.05
CA PHE A 732 -4.09 -0.26 -11.60
C PHE A 732 -5.40 0.14 -10.92
N GLU A 733 -6.09 1.14 -11.44
CA GLU A 733 -7.31 1.75 -10.90
C GLU A 733 -8.31 2.01 -12.04
N PRO A 734 -8.85 0.95 -12.70
CA PRO A 734 -9.77 1.13 -13.82
C PRO A 734 -11.06 1.84 -13.37
N SER A 735 -11.47 2.88 -14.11
CA SER A 735 -12.70 3.63 -13.82
C SER A 735 -13.95 2.77 -14.05
N PRO A 736 -14.98 2.83 -13.18
CA PRO A 736 -16.24 2.09 -13.35
C PRO A 736 -16.98 2.41 -14.65
N ALA A 737 -16.76 3.60 -15.22
CA ALA A 737 -17.45 4.06 -16.43
C ALA A 737 -17.04 3.29 -17.71
N GLY A 738 -15.92 2.56 -17.69
CA GLY A 738 -15.46 1.75 -18.84
C GLY A 738 -16.00 0.31 -18.89
N SER A 739 -16.91 -0.07 -17.98
CA SER A 739 -17.30 -1.47 -17.79
C SER A 739 -18.70 -1.80 -18.32
N VAL A 740 -18.99 -1.45 -19.57
CA VAL A 740 -20.00 -2.15 -20.39
C VAL A 740 -19.49 -2.23 -21.83
N ALA A 741 -18.48 -3.07 -22.05
CA ALA A 741 -18.28 -3.70 -23.35
C ALA A 741 -18.14 -5.20 -23.08
N THR A 742 -19.28 -5.88 -23.05
CA THR A 742 -19.35 -7.30 -23.38
C THR A 742 -18.86 -7.46 -24.81
N GLY A 743 -17.55 -7.66 -24.95
CA GLY A 743 -16.89 -7.82 -26.23
C GLY A 743 -15.40 -7.97 -25.99
N SER A 744 -14.85 -9.06 -26.49
CA SER A 744 -13.43 -9.34 -26.62
C SER A 744 -12.70 -8.25 -27.42
N GLY A 745 -12.54 -7.06 -26.83
CA GLY A 745 -11.60 -6.05 -27.29
C GLY A 745 -10.17 -6.46 -26.93
N PRO A 746 -9.16 -6.03 -27.70
CA PRO A 746 -7.77 -6.34 -27.38
C PRO A 746 -7.48 -5.81 -25.98
N GLY A 747 -7.21 -6.73 -25.03
CA GLY A 747 -6.91 -6.34 -23.66
C GLY A 747 -5.78 -5.32 -23.61
N LEU A 748 -5.89 -4.33 -22.70
CA LEU A 748 -4.88 -3.29 -22.50
C LEU A 748 -3.48 -3.92 -22.38
N LYS A 749 -2.67 -3.81 -23.43
CA LYS A 749 -1.28 -4.29 -23.45
C LYS A 749 -0.40 -3.15 -22.95
N VAL A 750 0.01 -3.23 -21.69
CA VAL A 750 0.96 -2.30 -21.09
C VAL A 750 2.37 -2.78 -21.34
N GLY A 751 3.26 -1.90 -21.81
CA GLY A 751 4.66 -2.19 -22.08
C GLY A 751 5.61 -1.11 -21.55
N ASN A 752 6.91 -1.30 -21.80
CA ASN A 752 7.96 -0.38 -21.34
C ASN A 752 7.81 1.05 -21.91
N ALA A 753 7.20 1.21 -23.09
CA ALA A 753 6.94 2.53 -23.68
C ALA A 753 5.98 3.38 -22.84
N ASP A 754 5.02 2.75 -22.13
CA ASP A 754 4.01 3.46 -21.31
C ASP A 754 4.60 4.07 -20.03
N VAL A 755 5.83 3.69 -19.66
CA VAL A 755 6.55 4.18 -18.48
C VAL A 755 7.90 4.80 -18.86
N GLN A 756 8.15 4.99 -20.15
CA GLN A 756 9.41 5.56 -20.62
C GLN A 756 9.46 7.06 -20.30
N ILE A 757 10.37 7.42 -19.39
CA ILE A 757 10.55 8.81 -18.98
C ILE A 757 11.16 9.62 -20.13
N HIS A 758 10.66 10.84 -20.32
CA HIS A 758 11.16 11.71 -21.37
C HIS A 758 12.65 12.07 -21.14
N PRO A 759 13.52 12.05 -22.18
CA PRO A 759 14.96 12.25 -22.03
C PRO A 759 15.38 13.54 -21.30
N ARG A 760 14.59 14.61 -21.42
CA ARG A 760 14.81 15.90 -20.72
C ARG A 760 14.70 15.83 -19.20
N VAL A 761 14.02 14.83 -18.64
CA VAL A 761 13.79 14.68 -17.19
C VAL A 761 14.24 13.33 -16.62
N GLN A 762 14.69 12.39 -17.46
CA GLN A 762 15.14 11.06 -17.05
C GLN A 762 16.30 11.07 -16.05
N ASP A 763 17.19 12.07 -16.15
CA ASP A 763 18.35 12.23 -15.26
C ASP A 763 18.01 13.08 -14.01
N THR A 764 16.73 13.29 -13.71
CA THR A 764 16.25 14.08 -12.55
C THR A 764 15.48 13.20 -11.56
N MET A 765 15.27 13.70 -10.35
CA MET A 765 14.35 13.09 -9.37
C MET A 765 12.87 13.40 -9.71
N PHE A 766 12.41 13.10 -10.93
CA PHE A 766 11.07 13.45 -11.41
C PHE A 766 9.94 12.93 -10.48
N TYR A 767 10.17 11.78 -9.86
CA TYR A 767 9.26 11.06 -8.97
C TYR A 767 9.06 11.72 -7.59
N ILE A 768 9.89 12.72 -7.24
CA ILE A 768 9.87 13.40 -5.93
C ILE A 768 8.64 14.28 -5.69
#